data_AF-A0A429FDP1-F1
#
_entry.id   AF-A0A429FDP1-F1
#
_cell.length_a   1.000
_cell.length_b   1.000
_cell.length_c   1.000
_cell.angle_alpha   90.00
_cell.angle_beta   90.00
_cell.angle_gamma   90.00
#
_symmetry.space_group_name_H-M   'P 1'
#
loop_
_entity.id
_entity.type
_entity.pdbx_description
1 polymer ?
#
loop_
_entity_poly.entity_id
_entity_poly.type
_entity_poly.pdbx_seq_one_letter_code
_entity_poly.pdbx_strand_id
1 'polypeptide(L)'
;MLAGGEGEFVRTDRRRIQTAVLGGADSDEPLMLPMEAIELDVFRRVHEDDTFWCGTLLGGCGGQLTTKLYTDRACHFAHHPDPDGLPHVCGRRSHGVDSADHLYVRSAAAAWLAGRGEQATFEYTRTEGAPIGSLVDVRWRHGALRVHLDQAVTPVWDDDVEPVLGTMVPVDRDTLIRRWYVHRIRLDSVGTARHVQIGTEAFARPIEWFALDDCEMTERGLSTPAIEKIVQARTAPRPSLWSPAQARKVPEPEARAQALLRRLVYARRIESVPLVKQVCTDIEDLTGVGEELQDQLEAAVRHARIWRVEQDEARRKLFAKLNRAVEERKPGRVRRLLLRVNGMAVEDRTDAESAVYERATTYFGSLDDLTRDAVEAEADTEKGARKAATRVRTALQHLRGYDAYTFDLCPQVEELLQSAALAGELLTPGEARRVEVWKKRAARGPQAQLHVARRYWIQRSCPRCNAEQGKDCVLIEGPHSGKPRKGGHIERLQLIQDERIAAQKKALQQQKARQEGKVSAKPTRPASEAPEHETSPQRPFQEREQADRRGQAPAARRNAAAPRLHHQVPRGDWYRMACPRCHAGPGILCENDDRVGPSAKRQLPHDERLRRALQSDDRSNPGQQQQGTRDERQHQARPPARTNAQPPRPPRRTDGEPQETVGSAARTWRAKEVTCPKCQARPNSPCTPHGPHQERVDWAMDFTRKLWG
;
A
#
# COMPACT_ATOMS: atom_id res chain seq x y z
N MET A 1 19.26 13.21 65.89
CA MET A 1 20.28 13.62 64.89
C MET A 1 20.09 12.78 63.64
N LEU A 2 20.44 13.31 62.46
CA LEU A 2 20.58 12.57 61.20
C LEU A 2 19.40 11.67 60.78
N ALA A 3 18.39 12.26 60.14
CA ALA A 3 17.66 11.56 59.08
C ALA A 3 18.35 11.92 57.75
N GLY A 4 18.67 10.93 56.92
CA GLY A 4 19.30 11.17 55.62
C GLY A 4 18.27 11.65 54.60
N GLY A 5 18.48 12.83 54.01
CA GLY A 5 17.68 13.26 52.87
C GLY A 5 18.10 12.52 51.61
N GLU A 6 17.19 11.73 51.03
CA GLU A 6 17.39 11.15 49.70
C GLU A 6 17.37 12.28 48.66
N GLY A 7 18.45 12.41 47.89
CA GLY A 7 18.59 13.48 46.91
C GLY A 7 17.63 13.29 45.73
N GLU A 8 16.62 14.15 45.62
CA GLU A 8 15.73 14.17 44.47
C GLU A 8 16.53 14.47 43.19
N PHE A 9 16.62 13.48 42.29
CA PHE A 9 17.37 13.60 41.04
C PHE A 9 16.67 14.56 40.07
N VAL A 10 17.06 15.85 40.15
CA VAL A 10 16.55 16.93 39.29
C VAL A 10 16.68 16.55 37.80
N ARG A 11 15.55 16.22 37.18
CA ARG A 11 15.49 15.77 35.78
C ARG A 11 15.69 16.96 34.83
N THR A 12 16.89 17.08 34.27
CA THR A 12 17.18 18.01 33.17
C THR A 12 16.19 17.82 32.02
N ASP A 13 15.59 18.89 31.51
CA ASP A 13 14.57 18.77 30.48
C ASP A 13 15.19 18.34 29.13
N ARG A 14 14.85 17.12 28.70
CA ARG A 14 15.29 16.49 27.44
C ARG A 14 14.15 16.31 26.43
N ARG A 15 12.99 16.93 26.68
CA ARG A 15 11.79 16.81 25.84
C ARG A 15 11.88 17.70 24.59
N ARG A 16 11.35 17.22 23.47
CA ARG A 16 11.27 17.98 22.20
C ARG A 16 9.89 18.60 22.08
N ILE A 17 9.75 19.87 22.44
CA ILE A 17 8.47 20.58 22.35
C ILE A 17 8.24 21.02 20.89
N GLN A 18 7.15 20.58 20.26
CA GLN A 18 6.85 20.95 18.87
C GLN A 18 5.90 22.15 18.74
N THR A 19 5.18 22.51 19.80
CA THR A 19 4.19 23.60 19.77
C THR A 19 4.33 24.58 20.94
N ALA A 20 4.12 25.85 20.63
CA ALA A 20 4.09 27.00 21.53
C ALA A 20 2.79 27.79 21.30
N VAL A 21 2.61 28.87 22.05
CA VAL A 21 1.63 29.93 21.74
C VAL A 21 2.34 31.27 21.54
N LEU A 22 1.73 32.17 20.78
CA LEU A 22 2.28 33.49 20.43
C LEU A 22 1.94 34.56 21.48
N GLY A 23 2.85 35.52 21.67
CA GLY A 23 2.61 36.77 22.41
C GLY A 23 2.61 36.68 23.94
N GLY A 24 2.05 35.62 24.54
CA GLY A 24 2.00 35.46 26.00
C GLY A 24 1.61 34.07 26.49
N ALA A 25 1.87 33.79 27.78
CA ALA A 25 1.66 32.49 28.41
C ALA A 25 0.21 31.95 28.35
N ASP A 26 -0.78 32.83 28.39
CA ASP A 26 -2.22 32.49 28.38
C ASP A 26 -2.89 32.71 27.01
N SER A 27 -2.08 32.89 25.96
CA SER A 27 -2.55 33.05 24.58
C SER A 27 -3.20 31.79 24.03
N ASP A 28 -4.25 31.97 23.23
CA ASP A 28 -4.95 30.93 22.49
C ASP A 28 -4.45 30.77 21.04
N GLU A 29 -3.48 31.56 20.60
CA GLU A 29 -2.89 31.50 19.25
C GLU A 29 -1.78 30.43 19.16
N PRO A 30 -2.01 29.29 18.48
CA PRO A 30 -1.07 28.17 18.48
C PRO A 30 -0.03 28.25 17.35
N LEU A 31 1.19 27.83 17.65
CA LEU A 31 2.28 27.78 16.69
C LEU A 31 3.04 26.46 16.73
N MET A 32 3.13 25.77 15.58
CA MET A 32 4.01 24.62 15.36
C MET A 32 5.36 25.10 14.82
N LEU A 33 6.44 24.57 15.39
CA LEU A 33 7.78 24.74 14.82
C LEU A 33 8.00 23.80 13.63
N PRO A 34 8.62 24.24 12.52
CA PRO A 34 9.11 23.33 11.50
C PRO A 34 10.09 22.32 12.07
N MET A 35 10.06 21.08 11.57
CA MET A 35 11.01 20.04 11.98
C MET A 35 12.36 20.18 11.28
N GLU A 36 12.38 20.69 10.04
CA GLU A 36 13.59 20.83 9.23
C GLU A 36 14.31 22.17 9.46
N ALA A 37 15.64 22.15 9.51
CA ALA A 37 16.45 23.35 9.75
C ALA A 37 16.27 24.44 8.68
N ILE A 38 16.04 24.05 7.42
CA ILE A 38 15.84 24.98 6.29
C ILE A 38 14.52 25.74 6.47
N GLU A 39 13.46 25.05 6.89
CA GLU A 39 12.17 25.68 7.18
C GLU A 39 12.23 26.53 8.45
N LEU A 40 13.01 26.13 9.47
CA LEU A 40 13.20 26.90 10.69
C LEU A 40 13.81 28.29 10.44
N ASP A 41 14.79 28.40 9.54
CA ASP A 41 15.42 29.69 9.22
C ASP A 41 14.52 30.60 8.36
N VAL A 42 13.45 30.06 7.75
CA VAL A 42 12.36 30.86 7.16
C VAL A 42 11.38 31.29 8.26
N PHE A 43 10.93 30.34 9.09
CA PHE A 43 10.04 30.59 10.24
C PHE A 43 10.56 31.70 11.14
N ARG A 44 11.85 31.70 11.48
CA ARG A 44 12.50 32.72 12.31
C ARG A 44 12.47 34.14 11.74
N ARG A 45 12.32 34.30 10.41
CA ARG A 45 12.19 35.60 9.75
C ARG A 45 10.73 36.06 9.62
N VAL A 46 9.80 35.10 9.59
CA VAL A 46 8.35 35.38 9.65
C VAL A 46 7.96 35.81 11.06
N HIS A 47 8.63 35.25 12.07
CA HIS A 47 8.39 35.45 13.49
C HIS A 47 9.60 36.11 14.18
N GLU A 48 10.15 37.18 13.61
CA GLU A 48 11.34 37.88 14.14
C GLU A 48 10.99 38.81 15.32
N ASP A 49 9.84 39.49 15.24
CA ASP A 49 9.30 40.36 16.31
C ASP A 49 8.43 39.59 17.34
N ASP A 50 8.18 38.29 17.11
CA ASP A 50 7.28 37.46 17.90
C ASP A 50 7.93 36.85 19.15
N THR A 51 7.10 36.55 20.17
CA THR A 51 7.53 35.78 21.34
C THR A 51 6.77 34.47 21.46
N PHE A 52 7.50 33.37 21.72
CA PHE A 52 6.95 32.02 21.85
C PHE A 52 6.86 31.62 23.33
N TRP A 53 5.76 31.01 23.73
CA TRP A 53 5.49 30.67 25.13
C TRP A 53 5.04 29.21 25.31
N CYS A 54 5.44 28.61 26.42
CA CYS A 54 5.01 27.27 26.83
C CYS A 54 3.61 27.36 27.45
N GLY A 55 2.62 27.63 26.59
CA GLY A 55 1.31 28.15 26.99
C GLY A 55 0.55 27.29 28.00
N THR A 56 -0.15 27.94 28.92
CA THR A 56 -0.91 27.30 30.00
C THR A 56 -2.02 26.39 29.45
N LEU A 57 -2.68 26.82 28.37
CA LEU A 57 -3.67 26.02 27.63
C LEU A 57 -3.07 24.74 27.01
N LEU A 58 -1.80 24.76 26.58
CA LEU A 58 -1.08 23.57 26.11
C LEU A 58 -0.67 22.58 27.24
N GLY A 59 -1.17 22.79 28.47
CA GLY A 59 -0.66 22.12 29.67
C GLY A 59 0.79 22.49 29.97
N GLY A 60 1.23 23.67 29.53
CA GLY A 60 2.57 24.21 29.72
C GLY A 60 2.78 24.85 31.09
N CYS A 61 3.97 25.43 31.27
CA CYS A 61 4.40 26.08 32.51
C CYS A 61 4.29 27.61 32.48
N GLY A 62 3.87 28.21 31.36
CA GLY A 62 3.90 29.66 31.14
C GLY A 62 5.29 30.26 30.91
N GLY A 63 6.36 29.46 30.91
CA GLY A 63 7.73 29.94 30.62
C GLY A 63 7.95 30.26 29.13
N GLN A 64 8.76 31.29 28.85
CA GLN A 64 9.13 31.67 27.48
C GLN A 64 9.99 30.59 26.80
N LEU A 65 9.80 30.43 25.49
CA LEU A 65 10.46 29.43 24.64
C LEU A 65 11.35 30.08 23.58
N THR A 66 12.51 29.46 23.34
CA THR A 66 13.39 29.74 22.19
C THR A 66 13.40 28.56 21.22
N THR A 67 13.90 28.78 20.00
CA THR A 67 13.93 27.76 18.92
C THR A 67 15.31 27.11 18.80
N LYS A 68 15.40 25.80 18.99
CA LYS A 68 16.64 25.04 18.80
C LYS A 68 16.72 24.44 17.41
N LEU A 69 17.66 24.98 16.61
CA LEU A 69 18.05 24.45 15.31
C LEU A 69 18.91 23.20 15.48
N TYR A 70 18.57 22.14 14.74
CA TYR A 70 19.36 20.92 14.64
C TYR A 70 19.43 20.46 13.18
N THR A 71 20.59 20.00 12.73
CA THR A 71 20.81 19.42 11.40
C THR A 71 20.88 17.89 11.42
N ASP A 72 21.02 17.28 12.61
CA ASP A 72 21.04 15.82 12.82
C ASP A 72 19.73 15.28 13.44
N ARG A 73 18.81 16.17 13.85
CA ARG A 73 17.57 15.90 14.60
C ARG A 73 16.48 16.89 14.19
N ALA A 74 15.23 16.54 14.48
CA ALA A 74 14.12 17.50 14.39
C ALA A 74 14.34 18.71 15.30
N CYS A 75 14.15 19.90 14.73
CA CYS A 75 14.11 21.16 15.46
C CYS A 75 12.97 21.14 16.49
N HIS A 76 13.12 21.91 17.57
CA HIS A 76 12.11 21.99 18.64
C HIS A 76 12.22 23.30 19.43
N PHE A 77 11.11 23.70 20.04
CA PHE A 77 11.14 24.71 21.09
C PHE A 77 11.83 24.15 22.34
N ALA A 78 12.46 25.02 23.10
CA ALA A 78 12.98 24.74 24.43
C ALA A 78 12.81 25.99 25.32
N HIS A 79 12.64 25.79 26.63
CA HIS A 79 12.66 26.89 27.59
C HIS A 79 13.97 27.68 27.50
N HIS A 80 13.89 28.99 27.72
CA HIS A 80 15.10 29.76 28.02
C HIS A 80 15.81 29.17 29.25
N PRO A 81 17.15 29.24 29.33
CA PRO A 81 17.85 28.88 30.54
C PRO A 81 17.43 29.82 31.67
N ASP A 82 17.25 29.25 32.86
CA ASP A 82 17.01 29.99 34.09
C ASP A 82 18.20 30.94 34.36
N PRO A 83 18.00 32.21 34.78
CA PRO A 83 19.09 33.12 35.14
C PRO A 83 20.02 32.55 36.23
N ASP A 84 19.51 31.72 37.15
CA ASP A 84 20.33 31.05 38.18
C ASP A 84 20.97 29.73 37.67
N GLY A 85 20.83 29.41 36.38
CA GLY A 85 21.41 28.23 35.74
C GLY A 85 20.73 26.90 36.07
N LEU A 86 19.63 26.93 36.83
CA LEU A 86 18.87 25.75 37.24
C LEU A 86 18.13 25.09 36.06
N PRO A 87 17.90 23.76 36.07
CA PRO A 87 17.16 23.09 35.01
C PRO A 87 15.66 23.42 35.09
N HIS A 88 15.13 24.17 34.12
CA HIS A 88 13.72 24.57 34.06
C HIS A 88 12.77 23.34 34.13
N VAL A 89 12.05 23.18 35.23
CA VAL A 89 11.15 22.03 35.47
C VAL A 89 9.78 22.27 34.83
N CYS A 90 9.58 21.77 33.60
CA CYS A 90 8.28 21.83 32.94
C CYS A 90 7.39 20.62 33.31
N GLY A 91 6.16 20.88 33.77
CA GLY A 91 5.17 19.83 34.10
C GLY A 91 4.45 19.21 32.88
N ARG A 92 4.54 19.85 31.71
CA ARG A 92 3.89 19.45 30.45
C ARG A 92 4.22 17.99 30.10
N ARG A 93 3.21 17.24 29.64
CA ARG A 93 3.31 15.83 29.23
C ARG A 93 3.12 15.61 27.72
N SER A 94 2.32 16.47 27.08
CA SER A 94 2.02 16.40 25.65
C SER A 94 2.94 17.34 24.87
N HIS A 95 3.80 16.78 24.02
CA HIS A 95 4.88 17.52 23.35
C HIS A 95 4.88 17.41 21.82
N GLY A 96 4.10 16.47 21.28
CA GLY A 96 3.85 16.35 19.84
C GLY A 96 2.99 17.52 19.32
N VAL A 97 2.83 17.56 18.00
CA VAL A 97 2.07 18.63 17.33
C VAL A 97 0.59 18.61 17.73
N ASP A 98 0.06 17.41 17.92
CA ASP A 98 -1.28 17.10 18.45
C ASP A 98 -1.61 17.81 19.77
N SER A 99 -0.61 18.13 20.59
CA SER A 99 -0.83 18.83 21.87
C SER A 99 -1.42 20.25 21.75
N ALA A 100 -1.45 20.85 20.55
CA ALA A 100 -2.07 22.15 20.29
C ALA A 100 -3.41 22.06 19.50
N ASP A 101 -3.92 20.87 19.20
CA ASP A 101 -5.05 20.72 18.28
C ASP A 101 -6.34 21.39 18.77
N HIS A 102 -6.54 21.49 20.09
CA HIS A 102 -7.65 22.21 20.69
C HIS A 102 -7.61 23.73 20.44
N LEU A 103 -6.42 24.32 20.31
CA LEU A 103 -6.24 25.74 19.94
C LEU A 103 -6.46 25.94 18.43
N TYR A 104 -5.95 25.03 17.59
CA TYR A 104 -6.21 25.06 16.15
C TYR A 104 -7.69 24.88 15.81
N VAL A 105 -8.41 24.04 16.57
CA VAL A 105 -9.88 23.90 16.49
C VAL A 105 -10.58 25.20 16.85
N ARG A 106 -10.22 25.87 17.95
CA ARG A 106 -10.76 27.20 18.31
C ARG A 106 -10.50 28.22 17.21
N SER A 107 -9.25 28.35 16.76
CA SER A 107 -8.86 29.33 15.74
C SER A 107 -9.64 29.14 14.43
N ALA A 108 -9.74 27.90 13.94
CA ALA A 108 -10.51 27.57 12.74
C ALA A 108 -12.02 27.82 12.92
N ALA A 109 -12.60 27.41 14.05
CA ALA A 109 -14.03 27.63 14.33
C ALA A 109 -14.38 29.12 14.51
N ALA A 110 -13.49 29.90 15.14
CA ALA A 110 -13.64 31.34 15.30
C ALA A 110 -13.63 32.05 13.94
N ALA A 111 -12.66 31.75 13.08
CA ALA A 111 -12.61 32.30 11.72
C ALA A 111 -13.84 31.90 10.88
N TRP A 112 -14.27 30.64 10.96
CA TRP A 112 -15.41 30.10 10.23
C TRP A 112 -16.76 30.72 10.62
N LEU A 113 -16.96 30.99 11.92
CA LEU A 113 -18.16 31.66 12.45
C LEU A 113 -18.12 33.18 12.22
N ALA A 114 -16.97 33.83 12.43
CA ALA A 114 -16.80 35.26 12.16
C ALA A 114 -17.01 35.58 10.67
N GLY A 115 -16.53 34.72 9.75
CA GLY A 115 -16.80 34.82 8.31
C GLY A 115 -18.28 34.66 7.93
N ARG A 116 -19.13 34.21 8.85
CA ARG A 116 -20.60 34.10 8.72
C ARG A 116 -21.35 35.15 9.56
N GLY A 117 -20.63 36.08 10.21
CA GLY A 117 -21.20 37.13 11.06
C GLY A 117 -21.63 36.68 12.46
N GLU A 118 -21.36 35.42 12.83
CA GLU A 118 -21.64 34.89 14.18
C GLU A 118 -20.48 35.17 15.14
N GLN A 119 -20.81 35.41 16.41
CA GLN A 119 -19.84 35.61 17.47
C GLN A 119 -19.84 34.38 18.40
N ALA A 120 -18.65 33.88 18.68
CA ALA A 120 -18.45 32.58 19.33
C ALA A 120 -17.67 32.71 20.64
N THR A 121 -18.13 32.01 21.68
CA THR A 121 -17.39 31.79 22.92
C THR A 121 -16.84 30.36 22.95
N PHE A 122 -15.68 30.20 23.60
CA PHE A 122 -14.91 28.96 23.62
C PHE A 122 -14.53 28.60 25.05
N GLU A 123 -14.84 27.38 25.47
CA GLU A 123 -14.55 26.86 26.80
C GLU A 123 -13.76 25.54 26.73
N TYR A 124 -12.73 25.42 27.58
CA TYR A 124 -11.87 24.24 27.65
C TYR A 124 -12.26 23.36 28.84
N THR A 125 -13.44 22.76 28.72
CA THR A 125 -14.10 21.96 29.77
C THR A 125 -13.15 20.87 30.32
N ARG A 126 -12.75 21.03 31.58
CA ARG A 126 -11.76 20.18 32.24
C ARG A 126 -12.43 19.01 32.98
N THR A 127 -12.30 17.80 32.43
CA THR A 127 -12.67 16.55 33.11
C THR A 127 -11.53 16.08 34.03
N GLU A 128 -11.86 15.51 35.20
CA GLU A 128 -10.83 14.94 36.08
C GLU A 128 -10.03 13.82 35.39
N GLY A 129 -8.71 13.83 35.56
CA GLY A 129 -7.78 12.87 34.92
C GLY A 129 -7.52 13.10 33.43
N ALA A 130 -8.34 13.89 32.73
CA ALA A 130 -8.15 14.20 31.31
C ALA A 130 -7.11 15.32 31.08
N PRO A 131 -6.36 15.29 29.97
CA PRO A 131 -5.56 16.43 29.52
C PRO A 131 -6.37 17.72 29.30
N ILE A 132 -5.68 18.87 29.39
CA ILE A 132 -6.26 20.14 28.92
C ILE A 132 -6.40 20.06 27.39
N GLY A 133 -7.55 20.51 26.88
CA GLY A 133 -7.89 20.42 25.45
C GLY A 133 -8.51 19.10 25.00
N SER A 134 -8.76 18.14 25.89
CA SER A 134 -9.53 16.93 25.56
C SER A 134 -10.97 17.23 25.15
N LEU A 135 -11.54 18.34 25.64
CA LEU A 135 -12.79 18.95 25.18
C LEU A 135 -12.55 20.40 24.73
N VAL A 136 -13.30 20.81 23.71
CA VAL A 136 -13.53 22.22 23.36
C VAL A 136 -15.03 22.42 23.16
N ASP A 137 -15.65 23.20 24.03
CA ASP A 137 -17.05 23.61 23.88
C ASP A 137 -17.10 24.94 23.12
N VAL A 138 -17.78 24.93 21.96
CA VAL A 138 -17.96 26.07 21.07
C VAL A 138 -19.41 26.51 21.13
N ARG A 139 -19.69 27.75 21.53
CA ARG A 139 -21.06 28.27 21.68
C ARG A 139 -21.21 29.57 20.91
N TRP A 140 -22.32 29.76 20.21
CA TRP A 140 -22.68 31.02 19.55
C TRP A 140 -24.17 31.31 19.81
N ARG A 141 -24.71 32.37 19.21
CA ARG A 141 -26.07 32.85 19.50
C ARG A 141 -27.18 31.82 19.23
N HIS A 142 -26.97 30.90 18.28
CA HIS A 142 -28.00 30.00 17.76
C HIS A 142 -27.61 28.52 17.84
N GLY A 143 -26.63 28.13 18.67
CA GLY A 143 -26.27 26.73 18.88
C GLY A 143 -24.96 26.52 19.62
N ALA A 144 -24.58 25.25 19.76
CA ALA A 144 -23.31 24.82 20.34
C ALA A 144 -22.79 23.52 19.70
N LEU A 145 -21.47 23.33 19.71
CA LEU A 145 -20.77 22.10 19.35
C LEU A 145 -19.81 21.70 20.48
N ARG A 146 -19.70 20.40 20.76
CA ARG A 146 -18.75 19.84 21.74
C ARG A 146 -17.72 18.99 21.03
N VAL A 147 -16.49 19.47 20.95
CA VAL A 147 -15.40 18.77 20.25
C VAL A 147 -14.64 17.87 21.24
N HIS A 148 -14.78 16.55 21.09
CA HIS A 148 -13.99 15.57 21.84
C HIS A 148 -12.71 15.23 21.06
N LEU A 149 -11.55 15.63 21.57
CA LEU A 149 -10.25 15.33 20.94
C LEU A 149 -9.55 14.12 21.56
N ASP A 150 -9.90 13.76 22.80
CA ASP A 150 -9.31 12.63 23.52
C ASP A 150 -10.32 11.50 23.79
N GLN A 151 -9.88 10.25 23.63
CA GLN A 151 -10.64 9.06 23.98
C GLN A 151 -10.85 8.89 25.51
N ALA A 152 -10.10 9.63 26.33
CA ALA A 152 -10.26 9.65 27.79
C ALA A 152 -11.59 10.27 28.26
N VAL A 153 -12.29 11.02 27.39
CA VAL A 153 -13.57 11.67 27.73
C VAL A 153 -14.69 11.14 26.84
N THR A 154 -15.51 10.25 27.40
CA THR A 154 -16.64 9.60 26.72
C THR A 154 -17.62 10.62 26.12
N PRO A 155 -18.03 10.48 24.85
CA PRO A 155 -19.07 11.31 24.24
C PRO A 155 -20.41 11.21 24.96
N VAL A 156 -21.04 12.38 25.18
CA VAL A 156 -22.44 12.50 25.54
C VAL A 156 -23.23 12.72 24.25
N TRP A 157 -24.31 11.96 24.06
CA TRP A 157 -25.07 11.94 22.80
C TRP A 157 -26.43 12.63 22.90
N ASP A 158 -27.07 12.58 24.06
CA ASP A 158 -28.46 12.99 24.27
C ASP A 158 -28.54 14.31 25.07
N ASP A 159 -27.63 15.24 24.75
CA ASP A 159 -27.49 16.61 25.27
C ASP A 159 -27.83 17.62 24.14
N ASP A 160 -28.14 18.87 24.46
CA ASP A 160 -28.52 19.94 23.51
C ASP A 160 -27.31 20.48 22.68
N VAL A 161 -26.21 19.71 22.61
CA VAL A 161 -24.93 20.11 22.03
C VAL A 161 -24.41 18.98 21.12
N GLU A 162 -24.31 19.22 19.81
CA GLU A 162 -23.93 18.16 18.86
C GLU A 162 -22.43 17.79 19.02
N PRO A 163 -22.09 16.51 19.24
CA PRO A 163 -20.72 16.08 19.49
C PRO A 163 -19.90 15.88 18.21
N VAL A 164 -18.71 16.47 18.16
CA VAL A 164 -17.74 16.35 17.05
C VAL A 164 -16.52 15.57 17.54
N LEU A 165 -16.24 14.41 16.95
CA LEU A 165 -15.33 13.44 17.54
C LEU A 165 -14.00 13.29 16.80
N GLY A 166 -12.89 13.44 17.51
CA GLY A 166 -11.54 13.13 17.02
C GLY A 166 -11.44 11.68 16.53
N THR A 167 -10.57 11.42 15.56
CA THR A 167 -10.44 10.09 14.90
C THR A 167 -10.12 8.93 15.85
N MET A 168 -9.58 9.22 17.04
CA MET A 168 -9.26 8.21 18.06
C MET A 168 -10.41 7.92 19.03
N VAL A 169 -11.43 8.78 19.09
CA VAL A 169 -12.57 8.59 20.01
C VAL A 169 -13.46 7.45 19.49
N PRO A 170 -13.70 6.37 20.26
CA PRO A 170 -14.50 5.25 19.80
C PRO A 170 -15.99 5.62 19.70
N VAL A 171 -16.68 5.03 18.73
CA VAL A 171 -18.14 5.10 18.58
C VAL A 171 -18.66 3.69 18.35
N ASP A 172 -19.70 3.29 19.06
CA ASP A 172 -20.29 1.96 18.89
C ASP A 172 -21.16 1.89 17.63
N ARG A 173 -21.33 0.66 17.12
CA ARG A 173 -22.10 0.40 15.90
C ARG A 173 -23.56 0.81 16.04
N ASP A 174 -24.15 0.70 17.23
CA ASP A 174 -25.57 0.92 17.40
C ASP A 174 -25.88 2.43 17.50
N THR A 175 -24.96 3.25 18.02
CA THR A 175 -25.02 4.71 17.92
C THR A 175 -24.98 5.19 16.47
N LEU A 176 -24.09 4.62 15.63
CA LEU A 176 -24.07 4.90 14.19
C LEU A 176 -25.37 4.47 13.48
N ILE A 177 -26.04 3.41 13.95
CA ILE A 177 -27.35 2.98 13.43
C ILE A 177 -28.48 3.91 13.92
N ARG A 178 -28.44 4.35 15.19
CA ARG A 178 -29.42 5.26 15.81
C ARG A 178 -29.37 6.68 15.23
N ARG A 179 -28.21 7.37 15.31
CA ARG A 179 -28.02 8.75 14.80
C ARG A 179 -27.82 8.84 13.29
N TRP A 180 -27.65 7.70 12.60
CA TRP A 180 -27.40 7.55 11.15
C TRP A 180 -26.02 8.01 10.69
N TYR A 181 -25.49 9.06 11.31
CA TYR A 181 -24.12 9.56 11.16
C TYR A 181 -23.61 10.12 12.50
N VAL A 182 -22.31 10.40 12.57
CA VAL A 182 -21.69 11.23 13.61
C VAL A 182 -20.62 12.13 12.98
N HIS A 183 -20.39 13.30 13.58
CA HIS A 183 -19.33 14.20 13.14
C HIS A 183 -17.96 13.70 13.57
N ARG A 184 -16.99 13.79 12.66
CA ARG A 184 -15.58 13.52 12.91
C ARG A 184 -14.74 14.76 12.72
N ILE A 185 -13.61 14.83 13.41
CA ILE A 185 -12.60 15.87 13.20
C ILE A 185 -11.20 15.25 13.13
N ARG A 186 -10.35 15.82 12.26
CA ARG A 186 -8.91 15.62 12.26
C ARG A 186 -8.21 16.93 11.88
N LEU A 187 -6.92 17.02 12.17
CA LEU A 187 -6.08 18.15 11.80
C LEU A 187 -4.94 17.67 10.89
N ASP A 188 -4.98 18.07 9.63
CA ASP A 188 -3.95 17.76 8.65
C ASP A 188 -2.86 18.84 8.68
N SER A 189 -1.59 18.43 8.62
CA SER A 189 -0.45 19.36 8.69
C SER A 189 0.06 19.71 7.30
N VAL A 190 0.20 21.01 7.01
CA VAL A 190 0.67 21.53 5.72
C VAL A 190 1.70 22.63 6.01
N GLY A 191 2.99 22.31 5.84
CA GLY A 191 4.07 23.16 6.37
C GLY A 191 3.91 23.35 7.88
N THR A 192 3.92 24.60 8.34
CA THR A 192 3.68 25.00 9.74
C THR A 192 2.20 25.08 10.15
N ALA A 193 1.26 25.02 9.19
CA ALA A 193 -0.16 25.14 9.46
C ALA A 193 -0.81 23.80 9.81
N ARG A 194 -1.89 23.84 10.62
CA ARG A 194 -2.81 22.72 10.82
C ARG A 194 -4.19 23.09 10.32
N HIS A 195 -4.71 22.31 9.37
CA HIS A 195 -6.01 22.53 8.77
C HIS A 195 -7.03 21.56 9.37
N VAL A 196 -8.10 22.12 9.94
CA VAL A 196 -9.26 21.34 10.38
C VAL A 196 -9.94 20.69 9.18
N GLN A 197 -10.24 19.41 9.32
CA GLN A 197 -11.06 18.64 8.39
C GLN A 197 -12.23 18.06 9.15
N ILE A 198 -13.45 18.34 8.69
CA ILE A 198 -14.68 17.75 9.23
C ILE A 198 -15.01 16.50 8.42
N GLY A 199 -15.24 15.41 9.13
CA GLY A 199 -15.63 14.13 8.56
C GLY A 199 -17.07 13.77 8.91
N THR A 200 -17.67 12.91 8.11
CA THR A 200 -18.95 12.28 8.44
C THR A 200 -18.76 10.76 8.45
N GLU A 201 -18.76 10.18 9.65
CA GLU A 201 -18.82 8.73 9.80
C GLU A 201 -20.28 8.30 9.79
N ALA A 202 -20.61 7.30 8.95
CA ALA A 202 -21.95 6.76 8.84
C ALA A 202 -21.87 5.25 8.60
N PHE A 203 -22.86 4.50 9.08
CA PHE A 203 -22.78 3.04 9.07
C PHE A 203 -22.54 2.47 7.66
N ALA A 204 -21.53 1.61 7.54
CA ALA A 204 -21.04 0.98 6.31
C ALA A 204 -20.58 1.92 5.18
N ARG A 205 -20.30 3.20 5.49
CA ARG A 205 -19.65 4.15 4.57
C ARG A 205 -18.21 4.45 5.03
N PRO A 206 -17.26 4.71 4.11
CA PRO A 206 -16.01 5.36 4.50
C PRO A 206 -16.31 6.78 5.00
N ILE A 207 -15.48 7.30 5.89
CA ILE A 207 -15.61 8.70 6.33
C ILE A 207 -15.31 9.61 5.13
N GLU A 208 -16.33 10.31 4.63
CA GLU A 208 -16.16 11.44 3.71
C GLU A 208 -15.62 12.63 4.52
N TRP A 209 -14.57 13.28 4.05
CA TRP A 209 -13.88 14.39 4.72
C TRP A 209 -13.90 15.65 3.85
N PHE A 210 -14.08 16.79 4.51
CA PHE A 210 -14.30 18.10 3.91
C PHE A 210 -13.49 19.17 4.67
N ALA A 211 -13.19 20.29 4.03
CA ALA A 211 -12.72 21.48 4.74
C ALA A 211 -13.84 22.01 5.65
N LEU A 212 -13.48 22.74 6.70
CA LEU A 212 -14.46 23.42 7.54
C LEU A 212 -15.30 24.42 6.70
N ASP A 213 -14.68 25.09 5.72
CA ASP A 213 -15.38 26.02 4.81
C ASP A 213 -16.36 25.34 3.85
N ASP A 214 -16.17 24.05 3.52
CA ASP A 214 -17.12 23.24 2.75
C ASP A 214 -18.35 22.83 3.60
N CYS A 215 -18.38 23.17 4.90
CA CYS A 215 -19.44 22.83 5.82
C CYS A 215 -20.39 24.02 6.07
N GLU A 216 -21.67 23.70 6.29
CA GLU A 216 -22.73 24.66 6.55
C GLU A 216 -23.26 24.53 7.99
N MET A 217 -23.95 25.56 8.47
CA MET A 217 -24.71 25.52 9.72
C MET A 217 -26.20 25.43 9.39
N THR A 218 -26.90 24.49 10.02
CA THR A 218 -28.32 24.23 9.78
C THR A 218 -29.09 24.27 11.10
N GLU A 219 -30.43 24.19 11.05
CA GLU A 219 -31.29 24.02 12.22
C GLU A 219 -30.98 22.76 13.06
N ARG A 220 -30.16 21.83 12.52
CA ARG A 220 -29.70 20.61 13.19
C ARG A 220 -28.23 20.69 13.62
N GLY A 221 -27.66 21.89 13.66
CA GLY A 221 -26.24 22.13 13.87
C GLY A 221 -25.42 21.98 12.59
N LEU A 222 -24.17 21.58 12.76
CA LEU A 222 -23.18 21.42 11.69
C LEU A 222 -23.67 20.44 10.61
N SER A 223 -23.52 20.81 9.34
CA SER A 223 -23.81 19.94 8.19
C SER A 223 -22.58 19.83 7.29
N THR A 224 -22.45 18.67 6.65
CA THR A 224 -21.45 18.43 5.61
C THR A 224 -22.16 18.03 4.31
N PRO A 225 -21.50 18.15 3.15
CA PRO A 225 -22.01 17.63 1.89
C PRO A 225 -22.19 16.10 1.87
N ALA A 226 -21.80 15.35 2.91
CA ALA A 226 -22.16 13.93 3.07
C ALA A 226 -23.44 13.74 3.89
N ILE A 227 -23.70 14.58 4.89
CA ILE A 227 -24.91 14.56 5.72
C ILE A 227 -26.14 14.83 4.87
N GLU A 228 -26.11 15.83 3.99
CA GLU A 228 -27.18 16.11 3.02
C GLU A 228 -27.56 14.87 2.20
N LYS A 229 -26.58 14.17 1.62
CA LYS A 229 -26.78 12.93 0.86
C LYS A 229 -27.39 11.81 1.72
N ILE A 230 -27.07 11.76 3.02
CA ILE A 230 -27.60 10.76 3.96
C ILE A 230 -29.04 11.09 4.36
N VAL A 231 -29.33 12.36 4.66
CA VAL A 231 -30.67 12.86 4.99
C VAL A 231 -31.59 12.72 3.78
N GLN A 232 -31.20 13.26 2.61
CA GLN A 232 -31.98 13.19 1.37
C GLN A 232 -32.30 11.74 0.98
N ALA A 233 -31.36 10.80 1.11
CA ALA A 233 -31.59 9.39 0.83
C ALA A 233 -32.55 8.68 1.82
N ARG A 234 -32.91 9.33 2.94
CA ARG A 234 -33.81 8.78 3.97
C ARG A 234 -35.11 9.60 4.13
N THR A 235 -35.13 10.86 3.72
CA THR A 235 -36.33 11.72 3.66
C THR A 235 -37.01 11.71 2.29
N ALA A 236 -36.33 11.26 1.22
CA ALA A 236 -36.96 11.02 -0.07
C ALA A 236 -38.21 10.12 0.10
N PRO A 237 -39.36 10.49 -0.49
CA PRO A 237 -40.56 9.67 -0.41
C PRO A 237 -40.28 8.25 -0.89
N ARG A 238 -40.68 7.25 -0.10
CA ARG A 238 -40.65 5.85 -0.54
C ARG A 238 -41.42 5.78 -1.87
N PRO A 239 -40.80 5.33 -2.99
CA PRO A 239 -41.51 5.22 -4.26
C PRO A 239 -42.76 4.36 -4.06
N SER A 240 -43.91 4.88 -4.48
CA SER A 240 -45.17 4.14 -4.40
C SER A 240 -45.00 2.83 -5.17
N LEU A 241 -45.30 1.70 -4.52
CA LEU A 241 -45.14 0.36 -5.08
C LEU A 241 -46.06 0.22 -6.30
N TRP A 242 -45.50 0.43 -7.49
CA TRP A 242 -46.26 0.38 -8.73
C TRP A 242 -46.64 -1.06 -9.09
N SER A 243 -47.86 -1.23 -9.59
CA SER A 243 -48.52 -2.53 -9.74
C SER A 243 -47.74 -3.48 -10.69
N PRO A 244 -47.60 -4.77 -10.34
CA PRO A 244 -46.73 -5.69 -11.08
C PRO A 244 -47.33 -6.17 -12.40
N ALA A 245 -47.07 -5.43 -13.48
CA ALA A 245 -47.32 -5.88 -14.85
C ALA A 245 -46.25 -6.90 -15.31
N GLN A 246 -46.55 -8.19 -15.12
CA GLN A 246 -45.91 -9.34 -15.80
C GLN A 246 -44.36 -9.43 -15.78
N ALA A 247 -43.76 -9.49 -14.58
CA ALA A 247 -42.50 -10.21 -14.40
C ALA A 247 -42.80 -11.69 -14.04
N ARG A 248 -42.15 -12.64 -14.72
CA ARG A 248 -42.37 -14.08 -14.53
C ARG A 248 -41.89 -14.52 -13.14
N LYS A 249 -42.83 -14.82 -12.23
CA LYS A 249 -42.52 -15.17 -10.83
C LYS A 249 -41.65 -16.43 -10.75
N VAL A 250 -40.44 -16.28 -10.23
CA VAL A 250 -39.72 -17.37 -9.55
C VAL A 250 -40.45 -17.64 -8.22
N PRO A 251 -40.67 -18.89 -7.80
CA PRO A 251 -41.26 -19.19 -6.50
C PRO A 251 -40.46 -18.56 -5.34
N GLU A 252 -41.20 -17.95 -4.42
CA GLU A 252 -40.68 -17.39 -3.16
C GLU A 252 -39.76 -18.37 -2.38
N PRO A 253 -40.09 -19.67 -2.20
CA PRO A 253 -39.19 -20.62 -1.56
C PRO A 253 -37.85 -20.84 -2.29
N GLU A 254 -37.81 -20.79 -3.64
CA GLU A 254 -36.54 -20.92 -4.39
C GLU A 254 -35.63 -19.71 -4.17
N ALA A 255 -36.21 -18.49 -4.16
CA ALA A 255 -35.46 -17.27 -3.87
C ALA A 255 -34.89 -17.30 -2.43
N ARG A 256 -35.67 -17.81 -1.47
CA ARG A 256 -35.26 -18.01 -0.07
C ARG A 256 -34.16 -19.08 0.06
N ALA A 257 -34.30 -20.24 -0.60
CA ALA A 257 -33.29 -21.29 -0.66
C ALA A 257 -31.94 -20.76 -1.14
N GLN A 258 -31.91 -20.05 -2.27
CA GLN A 258 -30.68 -19.45 -2.78
C GLN A 258 -30.08 -18.39 -1.84
N ALA A 259 -30.92 -17.63 -1.12
CA ALA A 259 -30.44 -16.67 -0.12
C ALA A 259 -29.74 -17.37 1.05
N LEU A 260 -30.31 -18.48 1.55
CA LEU A 260 -29.73 -19.27 2.63
C LEU A 260 -28.44 -19.97 2.21
N LEU A 261 -28.35 -20.54 1.01
CA LEU A 261 -27.09 -21.08 0.46
C LEU A 261 -25.98 -20.02 0.47
N ARG A 262 -26.26 -18.79 0.02
CA ARG A 262 -25.32 -17.66 0.06
C ARG A 262 -24.95 -17.26 1.49
N ARG A 263 -25.90 -17.28 2.43
CA ARG A 263 -25.71 -16.97 3.85
C ARG A 263 -24.85 -18.04 4.56
N LEU A 264 -25.01 -19.32 4.22
CA LEU A 264 -24.24 -20.44 4.77
C LEU A 264 -22.77 -20.42 4.30
N VAL A 265 -22.54 -20.14 3.01
CA VAL A 265 -21.19 -19.94 2.47
C VAL A 265 -20.50 -18.74 3.12
N TYR A 266 -21.23 -17.64 3.35
CA TYR A 266 -20.70 -16.48 4.08
C TYR A 266 -20.36 -16.83 5.54
N ALA A 267 -21.25 -17.51 6.26
CA ALA A 267 -21.06 -17.90 7.65
C ALA A 267 -19.81 -18.77 7.86
N ARG A 268 -19.58 -19.75 6.96
CA ARG A 268 -18.35 -20.57 6.93
C ARG A 268 -17.10 -19.76 6.59
N ARG A 269 -17.20 -18.74 5.72
CA ARG A 269 -16.08 -17.86 5.34
C ARG A 269 -15.63 -16.91 6.47
N ILE A 270 -16.52 -16.55 7.39
CA ILE A 270 -16.20 -15.77 8.59
C ILE A 270 -15.98 -16.65 9.84
N GLU A 271 -15.92 -17.97 9.66
CA GLU A 271 -15.74 -18.99 10.71
C GLU A 271 -16.78 -18.94 11.86
N SER A 272 -17.95 -18.34 11.64
CA SER A 272 -18.98 -18.15 12.66
C SER A 272 -19.84 -19.41 12.85
N VAL A 273 -19.48 -20.24 13.83
CA VAL A 273 -20.23 -21.44 14.21
C VAL A 273 -21.69 -21.15 14.60
N PRO A 274 -22.03 -20.09 15.38
CA PRO A 274 -23.42 -19.77 15.69
C PRO A 274 -24.25 -19.42 14.46
N LEU A 275 -23.71 -18.63 13.52
CA LEU A 275 -24.41 -18.28 12.28
C LEU A 275 -24.55 -19.48 11.34
N VAL A 276 -23.56 -20.39 11.29
CA VAL A 276 -23.70 -21.67 10.57
C VAL A 276 -24.79 -22.53 11.19
N LYS A 277 -24.89 -22.60 12.53
CA LYS A 277 -25.96 -23.33 13.22
C LYS A 277 -27.33 -22.75 12.88
N GLN A 278 -27.50 -21.42 12.98
CA GLN A 278 -28.75 -20.74 12.61
C GLN A 278 -29.14 -21.04 11.16
N VAL A 279 -28.22 -20.88 10.20
CA VAL A 279 -28.56 -21.02 8.78
C VAL A 279 -28.83 -22.48 8.40
N CYS A 280 -28.25 -23.47 9.09
CA CYS A 280 -28.69 -24.86 8.92
C CYS A 280 -30.14 -25.05 9.36
N THR A 281 -30.56 -24.48 10.51
CA THR A 281 -31.97 -24.53 10.94
C THR A 281 -32.88 -23.77 9.97
N ASP A 282 -32.51 -22.55 9.55
CA ASP A 282 -33.27 -21.78 8.55
C ASP A 282 -33.51 -22.55 7.22
N ILE A 283 -32.62 -23.49 6.89
CA ILE A 283 -32.70 -24.39 5.72
C ILE A 283 -33.54 -25.63 6.02
N GLU A 284 -33.36 -26.24 7.19
CA GLU A 284 -34.11 -27.43 7.64
C GLU A 284 -35.62 -27.11 7.82
N ASP A 285 -35.96 -25.86 8.16
CA ASP A 285 -37.35 -25.34 8.22
C ASP A 285 -37.93 -24.92 6.84
N LEU A 286 -37.15 -24.95 5.76
CA LEU A 286 -37.59 -24.46 4.45
C LEU A 286 -38.32 -25.54 3.65
N THR A 287 -39.55 -25.25 3.23
CA THR A 287 -40.42 -26.16 2.47
C THR A 287 -40.87 -25.55 1.14
N GLY A 288 -41.36 -26.38 0.22
CA GLY A 288 -41.85 -25.94 -1.10
C GLY A 288 -40.77 -25.61 -2.13
N VAL A 289 -39.54 -26.10 -1.94
CA VAL A 289 -38.41 -25.93 -2.87
C VAL A 289 -38.41 -27.05 -3.92
N GLY A 290 -37.99 -26.76 -5.15
CA GLY A 290 -37.81 -27.77 -6.20
C GLY A 290 -36.67 -28.75 -5.92
N GLU A 291 -36.83 -30.00 -6.35
CA GLU A 291 -35.97 -31.16 -6.02
C GLU A 291 -34.45 -30.90 -6.22
N GLU A 292 -34.02 -30.38 -7.37
CA GLU A 292 -32.61 -30.05 -7.65
C GLU A 292 -32.01 -29.03 -6.65
N LEU A 293 -32.84 -28.11 -6.16
CA LEU A 293 -32.41 -27.07 -5.21
C LEU A 293 -32.51 -27.56 -3.75
N GLN A 294 -33.39 -28.51 -3.46
CA GLN A 294 -33.42 -29.26 -2.20
C GLN A 294 -32.14 -30.10 -2.03
N ASP A 295 -31.72 -30.84 -3.06
CA ASP A 295 -30.44 -31.60 -3.07
C ASP A 295 -29.24 -30.67 -2.77
N GLN A 296 -29.23 -29.47 -3.37
CA GLN A 296 -28.19 -28.47 -3.12
C GLN A 296 -28.19 -27.95 -1.67
N LEU A 297 -29.36 -27.73 -1.09
CA LEU A 297 -29.52 -27.35 0.33
C LEU A 297 -28.99 -28.46 1.25
N GLU A 298 -29.40 -29.71 1.03
CA GLU A 298 -28.99 -30.84 1.85
C GLU A 298 -27.49 -31.13 1.74
N ALA A 299 -26.92 -31.04 0.53
CA ALA A 299 -25.47 -31.14 0.33
C ALA A 299 -24.72 -30.00 1.04
N ALA A 300 -25.24 -28.77 1.01
CA ALA A 300 -24.63 -27.63 1.69
C ALA A 300 -24.68 -27.76 3.23
N VAL A 301 -25.83 -28.19 3.78
CA VAL A 301 -26.00 -28.49 5.22
C VAL A 301 -25.09 -29.64 5.64
N ARG A 302 -24.96 -30.71 4.83
CA ARG A 302 -24.05 -31.83 5.08
C ARG A 302 -22.59 -31.38 5.18
N HIS A 303 -22.13 -30.53 4.25
CA HIS A 303 -20.80 -29.93 4.30
C HIS A 303 -20.61 -28.96 5.48
N ALA A 304 -21.65 -28.23 5.89
CA ALA A 304 -21.61 -27.35 7.06
C ALA A 304 -21.56 -28.14 8.38
N ARG A 305 -22.28 -29.26 8.48
CA ARG A 305 -22.21 -30.20 9.62
C ARG A 305 -20.81 -30.81 9.77
N ILE A 306 -20.18 -31.25 8.67
CA ILE A 306 -18.79 -31.74 8.67
C ILE A 306 -17.82 -30.64 9.15
N TRP A 307 -17.90 -29.45 8.53
CA TRP A 307 -17.07 -28.30 8.91
C TRP A 307 -17.23 -27.90 10.38
N ARG A 308 -18.44 -28.03 10.96
CA ARG A 308 -18.65 -27.77 12.39
C ARG A 308 -17.88 -28.77 13.26
N VAL A 309 -17.89 -30.05 12.92
CA VAL A 309 -17.10 -31.07 13.65
C VAL A 309 -15.59 -30.78 13.57
N GLU A 310 -15.09 -30.33 12.42
CA GLU A 310 -13.69 -29.89 12.26
C GLU A 310 -13.36 -28.69 13.16
N GLN A 311 -14.26 -27.69 13.24
CA GLN A 311 -14.11 -26.54 14.13
C GLN A 311 -14.19 -26.93 15.61
N ASP A 312 -15.15 -27.77 16.00
CA ASP A 312 -15.31 -28.29 17.36
C ASP A 312 -14.06 -29.08 17.79
N GLU A 313 -13.43 -29.82 16.87
CA GLU A 313 -12.15 -30.50 17.13
C GLU A 313 -10.97 -29.51 17.21
N ALA A 314 -10.88 -28.51 16.32
CA ALA A 314 -9.84 -27.48 16.34
C ALA A 314 -9.90 -26.63 17.61
N ARG A 315 -11.12 -26.31 18.07
CA ARG A 315 -11.45 -25.59 19.30
C ARG A 315 -11.06 -26.40 20.54
N ARG A 316 -11.48 -27.67 20.64
CA ARG A 316 -11.01 -28.59 21.71
C ARG A 316 -9.49 -28.72 21.73
N LYS A 317 -8.85 -28.85 20.56
CA LYS A 317 -7.37 -28.85 20.40
C LYS A 317 -6.72 -27.52 20.81
N LEU A 318 -7.42 -26.38 20.79
CA LEU A 318 -6.92 -25.09 21.27
C LEU A 318 -7.01 -24.98 22.80
N PHE A 319 -8.16 -25.28 23.39
CA PHE A 319 -8.33 -25.27 24.84
C PHE A 319 -7.44 -26.30 25.55
N ALA A 320 -7.26 -27.49 24.98
CA ALA A 320 -6.29 -28.48 25.49
C ALA A 320 -4.84 -27.95 25.47
N LYS A 321 -4.46 -27.16 24.44
CA LYS A 321 -3.15 -26.50 24.38
C LYS A 321 -3.01 -25.36 25.40
N LEU A 322 -4.10 -24.63 25.68
CA LEU A 322 -4.12 -23.58 26.69
C LEU A 322 -3.97 -24.17 28.10
N ASN A 323 -4.79 -25.16 28.45
CA ASN A 323 -4.69 -25.87 29.73
C ASN A 323 -3.29 -26.43 29.95
N ARG A 324 -2.73 -27.13 28.93
CA ARG A 324 -1.37 -27.65 28.99
C ARG A 324 -0.28 -26.57 29.08
N ALA A 325 -0.51 -25.35 28.57
CA ALA A 325 0.43 -24.25 28.72
C ALA A 325 0.44 -23.66 30.15
N VAL A 326 -0.68 -23.73 30.87
CA VAL A 326 -0.81 -23.39 32.29
C VAL A 326 -0.14 -24.47 33.15
N GLU A 327 -0.41 -25.75 32.87
CA GLU A 327 0.22 -26.89 33.55
C GLU A 327 1.75 -26.89 33.39
N GLU A 328 2.24 -26.63 32.17
CA GLU A 328 3.68 -26.47 31.89
C GLU A 328 4.28 -25.15 32.43
N ARG A 329 3.48 -24.27 33.07
CA ARG A 329 3.85 -22.94 33.58
C ARG A 329 4.65 -22.08 32.58
N LYS A 330 4.14 -21.94 31.35
CA LYS A 330 4.80 -21.17 30.26
C LYS A 330 4.03 -19.88 29.95
N PRO A 331 4.35 -18.74 30.61
CA PRO A 331 3.50 -17.55 30.60
C PRO A 331 3.33 -16.93 29.21
N GLY A 332 4.40 -16.78 28.43
CA GLY A 332 4.30 -16.33 27.02
C GLY A 332 3.57 -17.31 26.08
N ARG A 333 3.48 -18.60 26.43
CA ARG A 333 2.64 -19.57 25.71
C ARG A 333 1.17 -19.40 26.09
N VAL A 334 0.88 -19.17 27.38
CA VAL A 334 -0.47 -18.87 27.88
C VAL A 334 -1.00 -17.56 27.29
N ARG A 335 -0.25 -16.45 27.33
CA ARG A 335 -0.66 -15.14 26.77
C ARG A 335 -1.05 -15.23 25.29
N ARG A 336 -0.24 -15.90 24.46
CA ARG A 336 -0.53 -16.14 23.03
C ARG A 336 -1.76 -17.00 22.79
N LEU A 337 -2.04 -17.98 23.67
CA LEU A 337 -3.21 -18.86 23.55
C LEU A 337 -4.49 -18.20 24.08
N LEU A 338 -4.42 -17.41 25.17
CA LEU A 338 -5.52 -16.58 25.68
C LEU A 338 -6.04 -15.61 24.61
N LEU A 339 -5.13 -14.88 23.94
CA LEU A 339 -5.49 -13.97 22.85
C LEU A 339 -6.20 -14.69 21.70
N ARG A 340 -5.78 -15.92 21.38
CA ARG A 340 -6.40 -16.74 20.33
C ARG A 340 -7.76 -17.31 20.76
N VAL A 341 -7.93 -17.68 22.02
CA VAL A 341 -9.22 -18.12 22.59
C VAL A 341 -10.22 -16.97 22.62
N ASN A 342 -9.80 -15.75 23.00
CA ASN A 342 -10.64 -14.56 22.92
C ASN A 342 -11.02 -14.21 21.48
N GLY A 343 -10.10 -14.35 20.51
CA GLY A 343 -10.40 -14.12 19.10
C GLY A 343 -11.34 -15.13 18.43
N MET A 344 -11.65 -16.27 19.08
CA MET A 344 -12.43 -17.37 18.48
C MET A 344 -13.70 -17.76 19.26
N ALA A 345 -13.77 -17.46 20.56
CA ALA A 345 -14.84 -17.96 21.42
C ALA A 345 -15.04 -17.05 22.65
N VAL A 346 -15.50 -15.80 22.47
CA VAL A 346 -15.95 -14.95 23.60
C VAL A 346 -17.40 -15.25 23.98
N GLU A 347 -18.28 -15.43 23.00
CA GLU A 347 -19.74 -15.41 23.19
C GLU A 347 -20.40 -16.80 23.39
N ASP A 348 -19.64 -17.89 23.27
CA ASP A 348 -20.16 -19.26 23.08
C ASP A 348 -19.41 -20.33 23.89
N ARG A 349 -18.71 -19.98 24.99
CA ARG A 349 -17.93 -20.95 25.78
C ARG A 349 -18.83 -21.95 26.50
N THR A 350 -18.42 -23.22 26.47
CA THR A 350 -18.93 -24.22 27.42
C THR A 350 -18.30 -24.02 28.80
N ASP A 351 -18.95 -24.46 29.88
CA ASP A 351 -18.46 -24.27 31.26
C ASP A 351 -17.05 -24.85 31.47
N ALA A 352 -16.74 -25.97 30.80
CA ALA A 352 -15.42 -26.59 30.83
C ALA A 352 -14.34 -25.74 30.16
N GLU A 353 -14.69 -25.01 29.09
CA GLU A 353 -13.80 -24.08 28.39
C GLU A 353 -13.64 -22.77 29.18
N SER A 354 -14.71 -22.27 29.78
CA SER A 354 -14.67 -21.15 30.73
C SER A 354 -13.77 -21.48 31.92
N ALA A 355 -13.88 -22.68 32.50
CA ALA A 355 -13.00 -23.12 33.59
C ALA A 355 -11.52 -23.25 33.17
N VAL A 356 -11.23 -23.64 31.92
CA VAL A 356 -9.86 -23.63 31.37
C VAL A 356 -9.36 -22.19 31.16
N TYR A 357 -10.22 -21.29 30.70
CA TYR A 357 -9.89 -19.88 30.50
C TYR A 357 -9.62 -19.19 31.85
N GLU A 358 -10.47 -19.40 32.86
CA GLU A 358 -10.27 -18.77 34.18
C GLU A 358 -9.07 -19.32 34.96
N ARG A 359 -8.70 -20.59 34.78
CA ARG A 359 -7.39 -21.07 35.26
C ARG A 359 -6.22 -20.37 34.56
N ALA A 360 -6.37 -20.02 33.28
CA ALA A 360 -5.32 -19.36 32.51
C ALA A 360 -5.20 -17.85 32.79
N THR A 361 -6.31 -17.14 33.00
CA THR A 361 -6.31 -15.74 33.46
C THR A 361 -5.77 -15.63 34.88
N THR A 362 -6.25 -16.47 35.81
CA THR A 362 -5.76 -16.53 37.20
C THR A 362 -4.26 -16.83 37.25
N TYR A 363 -3.79 -17.82 36.48
CA TYR A 363 -2.35 -18.12 36.38
C TYR A 363 -1.55 -16.91 35.87
N PHE A 364 -2.02 -16.23 34.81
CA PHE A 364 -1.31 -15.07 34.25
C PHE A 364 -1.34 -13.84 35.19
N GLY A 365 -2.41 -13.66 35.96
CA GLY A 365 -2.49 -12.66 37.03
C GLY A 365 -1.62 -12.97 38.23
N SER A 366 -1.38 -14.26 38.54
CA SER A 366 -0.51 -14.70 39.64
C SER A 366 1.00 -14.61 39.38
N LEU A 367 1.40 -14.15 38.18
CA LEU A 367 2.79 -13.84 37.85
C LEU A 367 3.21 -12.53 38.50
N ASP A 368 4.47 -12.46 38.96
CA ASP A 368 5.12 -11.20 39.31
C ASP A 368 5.17 -10.24 38.13
N ASP A 369 5.20 -8.93 38.43
CA ASP A 369 5.10 -7.88 37.42
C ASP A 369 6.29 -7.91 36.44
N LEU A 370 7.50 -8.25 36.89
CA LEU A 370 8.69 -8.39 36.04
C LEU A 370 8.52 -9.50 34.99
N THR A 371 7.99 -10.65 35.39
CA THR A 371 7.69 -11.77 34.48
C THR A 371 6.53 -11.42 33.54
N ARG A 372 5.57 -10.62 33.98
CA ARG A 372 4.47 -10.13 33.14
C ARG A 372 4.98 -9.16 32.08
N ASP A 373 5.73 -8.13 32.49
CA ASP A 373 6.33 -7.11 31.63
C ASP A 373 7.28 -7.73 30.59
N ALA A 374 8.09 -8.72 30.99
CA ALA A 374 8.97 -9.45 30.07
C ALA A 374 8.17 -10.19 28.97
N VAL A 375 7.02 -10.78 29.31
CA VAL A 375 6.14 -11.47 28.35
C VAL A 375 5.35 -10.48 27.49
N GLU A 376 4.95 -9.33 28.03
CA GLU A 376 4.30 -8.27 27.26
C GLU A 376 5.30 -7.64 26.26
N ALA A 377 6.57 -7.44 26.65
CA ALA A 377 7.66 -7.02 25.77
C ALA A 377 8.01 -8.06 24.70
N GLU A 378 8.01 -9.36 25.01
CA GLU A 378 8.12 -10.44 24.01
C GLU A 378 6.95 -10.37 23.00
N ALA A 379 5.72 -10.14 23.49
CA ALA A 379 4.54 -10.05 22.63
C ALA A 379 4.54 -8.80 21.73
N ASP A 380 4.93 -7.64 22.25
CA ASP A 380 4.97 -6.40 21.48
C ASP A 380 6.17 -6.33 20.51
N THR A 381 7.30 -6.97 20.83
CA THR A 381 8.39 -7.18 19.86
C THR A 381 7.98 -8.16 18.75
N GLU A 382 7.29 -9.27 19.06
CA GLU A 382 6.76 -10.19 18.05
C GLU A 382 5.72 -9.50 17.13
N LYS A 383 4.82 -8.69 17.70
CA LYS A 383 3.82 -7.86 17.01
C LYS A 383 4.49 -6.77 16.15
N GLY A 384 5.58 -6.16 16.64
CA GLY A 384 6.44 -5.24 15.91
C GLY A 384 7.08 -5.92 14.69
N ALA A 385 7.70 -7.07 14.88
CA ALA A 385 8.32 -7.85 13.80
C ALA A 385 7.30 -8.30 12.75
N ARG A 386 6.09 -8.72 13.15
CA ARG A 386 4.98 -9.04 12.23
C ARG A 386 4.53 -7.83 11.40
N LYS A 387 4.43 -6.64 12.00
CA LYS A 387 4.16 -5.37 11.28
C LYS A 387 5.30 -5.04 10.32
N ALA A 388 6.56 -5.17 10.76
CA ALA A 388 7.75 -4.91 9.97
C ALA A 388 7.87 -5.86 8.76
N ALA A 389 7.64 -7.16 8.93
CA ALA A 389 7.60 -8.14 7.84
C ALA A 389 6.50 -7.82 6.81
N THR A 390 5.39 -7.23 7.26
CA THR A 390 4.31 -6.75 6.38
C THR A 390 4.74 -5.49 5.61
N ARG A 391 5.41 -4.53 6.26
CA ARG A 391 6.04 -3.38 5.57
C ARG A 391 7.07 -3.83 4.53
N VAL A 392 7.94 -4.79 4.85
CA VAL A 392 8.91 -5.38 3.90
C VAL A 392 8.20 -5.97 2.69
N ARG A 393 7.08 -6.67 2.85
CA ARG A 393 6.29 -7.19 1.72
C ARG A 393 5.75 -6.06 0.84
N THR A 394 5.18 -5.02 1.44
CA THR A 394 4.65 -3.85 0.73
C THR A 394 5.76 -3.08 0.00
N ALA A 395 6.86 -2.75 0.68
CA ALA A 395 8.03 -2.09 0.09
C ALA A 395 8.66 -2.93 -1.03
N LEU A 396 8.85 -4.25 -0.82
CA LEU A 396 9.29 -5.17 -1.86
C LEU A 396 8.27 -5.33 -3.00
N GLN A 397 7.00 -4.98 -2.83
CA GLN A 397 6.00 -4.98 -3.90
C GLN A 397 6.04 -3.66 -4.68
N HIS A 398 6.11 -2.53 -3.99
CA HIS A 398 6.31 -1.19 -4.55
C HIS A 398 7.57 -1.15 -5.42
N LEU A 399 8.71 -1.60 -4.87
CA LEU A 399 10.00 -1.68 -5.55
C LEU A 399 10.03 -2.63 -6.77
N ARG A 400 8.98 -3.44 -7.04
CA ARG A 400 8.90 -4.17 -8.34
C ARG A 400 8.63 -3.26 -9.53
N GLY A 401 8.11 -2.04 -9.31
CA GLY A 401 7.83 -1.07 -10.37
C GLY A 401 9.05 -0.31 -10.88
N TYR A 402 10.18 -0.36 -10.16
CA TYR A 402 11.32 0.52 -10.38
C TYR A 402 12.54 -0.21 -10.94
N ASP A 403 13.20 0.40 -11.94
CA ASP A 403 14.48 -0.08 -12.47
C ASP A 403 15.67 0.46 -11.66
N ALA A 404 16.87 -0.02 -11.95
CA ALA A 404 18.11 0.37 -11.23
C ALA A 404 18.57 1.82 -11.52
N TYR A 405 17.77 2.63 -12.22
CA TYR A 405 18.10 3.97 -12.69
C TYR A 405 17.02 5.01 -12.35
N THR A 406 16.07 4.67 -11.48
CA THR A 406 15.14 5.65 -10.91
C THR A 406 15.87 6.49 -9.87
N PHE A 407 15.76 7.81 -10.00
CA PHE A 407 16.24 8.77 -8.99
C PHE A 407 15.39 8.65 -7.70
N ASP A 408 15.88 9.17 -6.57
CA ASP A 408 15.19 9.19 -5.26
C ASP A 408 14.80 7.83 -4.64
N LEU A 409 15.42 6.72 -5.07
CA LEU A 409 15.18 5.39 -4.47
C LEU A 409 15.80 5.16 -3.09
N CYS A 410 16.74 6.02 -2.65
CA CYS A 410 17.48 5.80 -1.41
C CYS A 410 16.57 5.71 -0.16
N PRO A 411 15.62 6.64 0.09
CA PRO A 411 14.77 6.59 1.29
C PRO A 411 13.89 5.34 1.37
N GLN A 412 13.31 4.87 0.25
CA GLN A 412 12.43 3.68 0.31
C GLN A 412 13.22 2.36 0.36
N VAL A 413 14.48 2.35 -0.08
CA VAL A 413 15.39 1.21 0.19
C VAL A 413 15.90 1.25 1.63
N GLU A 414 16.07 2.43 2.22
CA GLU A 414 16.40 2.55 3.64
C GLU A 414 15.24 2.12 4.55
N GLU A 415 14.01 2.57 4.29
CA GLU A 415 12.80 2.10 5.00
C GLU A 415 12.63 0.58 4.88
N LEU A 416 12.92 0.01 3.70
CA LEU A 416 12.95 -1.43 3.47
C LEU A 416 13.99 -2.13 4.37
N LEU A 417 15.19 -1.56 4.51
CA LEU A 417 16.28 -2.15 5.31
C LEU A 417 16.00 -2.05 6.81
N GLN A 418 15.51 -0.90 7.29
CA GLN A 418 15.06 -0.72 8.67
C GLN A 418 13.92 -1.71 9.00
N SER A 419 12.91 -1.80 8.12
CA SER A 419 11.80 -2.76 8.27
C SER A 419 12.27 -4.22 8.18
N ALA A 420 13.32 -4.52 7.41
CA ALA A 420 13.87 -5.88 7.32
C ALA A 420 14.67 -6.28 8.56
N ALA A 421 15.43 -5.36 9.15
CA ALA A 421 16.11 -5.58 10.42
C ALA A 421 15.10 -5.88 11.55
N LEU A 422 14.02 -5.10 11.63
CA LEU A 422 12.93 -5.31 12.60
C LEU A 422 12.09 -6.57 12.34
N ALA A 423 12.04 -7.07 11.10
CA ALA A 423 11.30 -8.28 10.75
C ALA A 423 12.02 -9.59 11.10
N GLY A 424 13.35 -9.58 11.13
CA GLY A 424 14.18 -10.75 11.48
C GLY A 424 13.81 -12.02 10.72
N GLU A 425 13.63 -13.12 11.48
CA GLU A 425 13.32 -14.45 10.94
C GLU A 425 11.91 -14.58 10.30
N LEU A 426 11.02 -13.59 10.47
CA LEU A 426 9.69 -13.59 9.85
C LEU A 426 9.71 -13.28 8.33
N LEU A 427 10.91 -13.02 7.78
CA LEU A 427 11.16 -12.94 6.35
C LEU A 427 11.51 -14.31 5.78
N THR A 428 10.79 -14.73 4.74
CA THR A 428 11.16 -15.95 4.01
C THR A 428 12.55 -15.80 3.36
N PRO A 429 13.29 -16.89 3.11
CA PRO A 429 14.57 -16.82 2.40
C PRO A 429 14.48 -16.16 1.01
N GLY A 430 13.30 -16.16 0.38
CA GLY A 430 13.03 -15.44 -0.86
C GLY A 430 12.88 -13.92 -0.68
N GLU A 431 12.31 -13.47 0.44
CA GLU A 431 12.20 -12.05 0.79
C GLU A 431 13.56 -11.50 1.22
N ALA A 432 14.27 -12.18 2.11
CA ALA A 432 15.60 -11.78 2.57
C ALA A 432 16.60 -11.60 1.41
N ARG A 433 16.64 -12.54 0.45
CA ARG A 433 17.46 -12.41 -0.76
C ARG A 433 17.09 -11.18 -1.62
N ARG A 434 15.81 -10.77 -1.62
CA ARG A 434 15.35 -9.59 -2.37
C ARG A 434 15.69 -8.28 -1.65
N VAL A 435 15.65 -8.25 -0.32
CA VAL A 435 16.16 -7.13 0.48
C VAL A 435 17.65 -6.93 0.21
N GLU A 436 18.45 -8.00 0.27
CA GLU A 436 19.89 -7.94 0.04
C GLU A 436 20.26 -7.53 -1.40
N VAL A 437 19.41 -7.86 -2.40
CA VAL A 437 19.54 -7.32 -3.78
C VAL A 437 19.27 -5.82 -3.83
N TRP A 438 18.31 -5.28 -3.08
CA TRP A 438 18.07 -3.83 -3.01
C TRP A 438 19.16 -3.09 -2.23
N LYS A 439 19.65 -3.65 -1.12
CA LYS A 439 20.84 -3.17 -0.40
C LYS A 439 22.04 -2.99 -1.33
N LYS A 440 22.34 -4.01 -2.13
CA LYS A 440 23.43 -4.02 -3.13
C LYS A 440 23.18 -3.13 -4.36
N ARG A 441 21.96 -2.63 -4.55
CA ARG A 441 21.63 -1.60 -5.55
C ARG A 441 21.86 -0.20 -4.98
N ALA A 442 21.29 0.12 -3.82
CA ALA A 442 21.49 1.42 -3.16
C ALA A 442 22.98 1.68 -2.85
N ALA A 443 23.72 0.66 -2.41
CA ALA A 443 25.17 0.75 -2.14
C ALA A 443 26.04 1.01 -3.39
N ARG A 444 25.49 1.02 -4.61
CA ARG A 444 26.19 1.44 -5.84
C ARG A 444 25.98 2.91 -6.17
N GLY A 445 25.17 3.62 -5.37
CA GLY A 445 24.72 4.98 -5.62
C GLY A 445 23.85 5.09 -6.89
N PRO A 446 23.38 6.31 -7.22
CA PRO A 446 22.95 6.59 -8.57
C PRO A 446 24.17 6.50 -9.49
N GLN A 447 24.30 5.40 -10.25
CA GLN A 447 25.27 5.35 -11.36
C GLN A 447 24.99 6.52 -12.28
N ALA A 448 25.89 7.52 -12.28
CA ALA A 448 25.68 8.79 -12.95
C ALA A 448 25.25 8.54 -14.40
N GLN A 449 23.99 8.86 -14.72
CA GLN A 449 23.53 8.70 -16.09
C GLN A 449 24.37 9.65 -16.94
N LEU A 450 25.05 9.09 -17.93
CA LEU A 450 25.89 9.86 -18.82
C LEU A 450 24.97 10.80 -19.61
N HIS A 451 24.87 12.07 -19.18
CA HIS A 451 23.89 13.06 -19.65
C HIS A 451 24.17 13.49 -21.10
N VAL A 452 23.92 12.57 -22.02
CA VAL A 452 24.01 12.72 -23.47
C VAL A 452 22.59 12.92 -23.99
N ALA A 453 22.30 14.08 -24.58
CA ALA A 453 20.98 14.36 -25.15
C ALA A 453 20.60 13.33 -26.23
N ARG A 454 19.30 12.95 -26.30
CA ARG A 454 18.77 11.89 -27.17
C ARG A 454 19.26 11.95 -28.61
N ARG A 455 19.37 13.16 -29.17
CA ARG A 455 19.87 13.43 -30.53
C ARG A 455 21.25 12.84 -30.84
N TYR A 456 22.11 12.59 -29.85
CA TYR A 456 23.44 12.01 -30.05
C TYR A 456 23.45 10.47 -29.86
N TRP A 457 22.79 9.91 -28.83
CA TRP A 457 22.84 8.46 -28.59
C TRP A 457 21.92 7.63 -29.47
N ILE A 458 20.84 8.22 -29.99
CA ILE A 458 19.94 7.51 -30.92
C ILE A 458 20.61 7.23 -32.27
N GLN A 459 21.74 7.89 -32.57
CA GLN A 459 22.52 7.72 -33.81
C GLN A 459 23.38 6.44 -33.85
N ARG A 460 23.51 5.69 -32.74
CA ARG A 460 24.24 4.41 -32.68
C ARG A 460 23.27 3.27 -32.38
N SER A 461 23.59 2.04 -32.77
CA SER A 461 22.90 0.84 -32.25
C SER A 461 23.16 0.66 -30.75
N CYS A 462 22.26 -0.05 -30.05
CA CYS A 462 22.41 -0.34 -28.63
C CYS A 462 22.97 -1.76 -28.41
N PRO A 463 24.20 -1.94 -27.91
CA PRO A 463 24.78 -3.27 -27.69
C PRO A 463 24.09 -4.09 -26.59
N ARG A 464 23.26 -3.46 -25.74
CA ARG A 464 22.54 -4.15 -24.64
C ARG A 464 21.18 -4.72 -25.05
N CYS A 465 20.45 -4.07 -25.96
CA CYS A 465 19.10 -4.50 -26.37
C CYS A 465 18.90 -4.59 -27.89
N ASN A 466 19.98 -4.51 -28.67
CA ASN A 466 20.01 -4.55 -30.13
C ASN A 466 19.10 -3.53 -30.85
N ALA A 467 18.60 -2.50 -30.13
CA ALA A 467 17.86 -1.40 -30.73
C ALA A 467 18.74 -0.67 -31.75
N GLU A 468 18.26 -0.61 -33.00
CA GLU A 468 18.97 -0.03 -34.13
C GLU A 468 19.18 1.49 -33.99
N GLN A 469 20.02 2.03 -34.88
CA GLN A 469 20.10 3.47 -35.13
C GLN A 469 18.70 4.04 -35.44
N GLY A 470 18.38 5.20 -34.87
CA GLY A 470 17.06 5.83 -34.97
C GLY A 470 16.01 5.30 -33.99
N LYS A 471 16.19 4.12 -33.39
CA LYS A 471 15.22 3.51 -32.45
C LYS A 471 15.63 3.73 -30.98
N ASP A 472 14.66 4.00 -30.10
CA ASP A 472 14.89 4.09 -28.65
C ASP A 472 15.28 2.72 -28.05
N CYS A 473 15.97 2.74 -26.91
CA CYS A 473 16.26 1.51 -26.18
C CYS A 473 14.98 0.93 -25.56
N VAL A 474 14.75 -0.38 -25.73
CA VAL A 474 13.65 -1.10 -25.06
C VAL A 474 14.08 -1.73 -23.73
N LEU A 475 13.16 -1.86 -22.80
CA LEU A 475 13.33 -2.67 -21.59
C LEU A 475 13.50 -4.15 -21.98
N ILE A 476 14.44 -4.85 -21.34
CA ILE A 476 14.79 -6.24 -21.66
C ILE A 476 14.08 -7.23 -20.72
N GLU A 477 13.98 -6.88 -19.44
CA GLU A 477 13.50 -7.76 -18.36
C GLU A 477 12.18 -7.25 -17.74
N GLY A 478 11.45 -8.18 -17.09
CA GLY A 478 10.23 -7.87 -16.35
C GLY A 478 8.95 -7.75 -17.20
N PRO A 479 7.81 -7.44 -16.57
CA PRO A 479 6.48 -7.41 -17.23
C PRO A 479 6.29 -6.23 -18.21
N HIS A 480 7.33 -5.45 -18.46
CA HIS A 480 7.36 -4.34 -19.41
C HIS A 480 8.47 -4.49 -20.46
N SER A 481 9.07 -5.69 -20.59
CA SER A 481 9.98 -6.05 -21.67
C SER A 481 9.37 -5.68 -23.04
N GLY A 482 10.20 -5.13 -23.94
CA GLY A 482 9.80 -4.61 -25.24
C GLY A 482 9.26 -3.17 -25.24
N LYS A 483 8.92 -2.55 -24.09
CA LYS A 483 8.49 -1.14 -24.06
C LYS A 483 9.69 -0.18 -24.23
N PRO A 484 9.54 0.94 -24.96
CA PRO A 484 10.59 1.94 -25.12
C PRO A 484 10.88 2.68 -23.80
N ARG A 485 12.17 2.92 -23.53
CA ARG A 485 12.70 3.61 -22.35
C ARG A 485 12.97 5.08 -22.67
N LYS A 486 12.71 5.99 -21.72
CA LYS A 486 12.95 7.44 -21.87
C LYS A 486 14.43 7.85 -22.06
N GLY A 487 15.38 6.92 -21.93
CA GLY A 487 16.81 7.16 -22.06
C GLY A 487 17.57 5.92 -22.53
N GLY A 488 18.69 6.14 -23.22
CA GLY A 488 19.56 5.06 -23.71
C GLY A 488 20.17 4.22 -22.58
N HIS A 489 20.48 2.96 -22.88
CA HIS A 489 21.30 2.12 -21.99
C HIS A 489 22.72 2.68 -21.88
N ILE A 490 23.37 2.53 -20.71
CA ILE A 490 24.69 3.12 -20.42
C ILE A 490 25.73 2.69 -21.46
N GLU A 491 25.68 1.45 -21.92
CA GLU A 491 26.56 0.86 -22.94
C GLU A 491 26.39 1.52 -24.33
N ARG A 492 25.25 2.19 -24.61
CA ARG A 492 25.02 3.03 -25.81
C ARG A 492 25.49 4.47 -25.59
N LEU A 493 25.51 4.94 -24.34
CA LEU A 493 25.94 6.29 -23.95
C LEU A 493 27.47 6.38 -23.82
N GLN A 494 28.12 5.33 -23.32
CA GLN A 494 29.57 5.25 -23.06
C GLN A 494 30.38 5.50 -24.32
N LEU A 495 30.01 4.86 -25.44
CA LEU A 495 30.62 5.05 -26.77
C LEU A 495 30.80 6.54 -27.15
N ILE A 496 29.85 7.39 -26.75
CA ILE A 496 29.86 8.83 -27.07
C ILE A 496 30.77 9.61 -26.12
N GLN A 497 30.97 9.13 -24.89
CA GLN A 497 31.98 9.69 -24.01
C GLN A 497 33.39 9.26 -24.43
N ASP A 498 33.57 8.01 -24.81
CA ASP A 498 34.86 7.49 -25.28
C ASP A 498 35.33 8.25 -26.54
N GLU A 499 34.42 8.48 -27.49
CA GLU A 499 34.66 9.35 -28.65
C GLU A 499 34.99 10.81 -28.27
N ARG A 500 34.27 11.41 -27.31
CA ARG A 500 34.55 12.78 -26.83
C ARG A 500 35.91 12.88 -26.16
N ILE A 501 36.29 11.90 -25.35
CA ILE A 501 37.60 11.81 -24.68
C ILE A 501 38.70 11.62 -25.73
N ALA A 502 38.49 10.79 -26.75
CA ALA A 502 39.41 10.62 -27.88
C ALA A 502 39.57 11.92 -28.70
N ALA A 503 38.47 12.62 -28.97
CA ALA A 503 38.48 13.91 -29.66
C ALA A 503 39.22 15.00 -28.85
N GLN A 504 39.01 15.08 -27.54
CA GLN A 504 39.75 15.99 -26.65
C GLN A 504 41.24 15.67 -26.63
N LYS A 505 41.63 14.39 -26.51
CA LYS A 505 43.04 13.97 -26.57
C LYS A 505 43.69 14.34 -27.92
N LYS A 506 42.98 14.12 -29.03
CA LYS A 506 43.45 14.49 -30.38
C LYS A 506 43.57 16.00 -30.57
N ALA A 507 42.63 16.79 -30.04
CA ALA A 507 42.70 18.25 -30.06
C ALA A 507 43.89 18.78 -29.25
N LEU A 508 44.14 18.22 -28.07
CA LEU A 508 45.31 18.58 -27.24
C LEU A 508 46.63 18.25 -27.93
N GLN A 509 46.73 17.08 -28.58
CA GLN A 509 47.89 16.71 -29.40
C GLN A 509 48.10 17.67 -30.59
N GLN A 510 47.02 18.05 -31.29
CA GLN A 510 47.08 19.03 -32.38
C GLN A 510 47.46 20.43 -31.90
N GLN A 511 47.03 20.83 -30.69
CA GLN A 511 47.43 22.10 -30.08
C GLN A 511 48.93 22.10 -29.72
N LYS A 512 49.44 20.99 -29.14
CA LYS A 512 50.87 20.84 -28.85
C LYS A 512 51.72 20.87 -30.12
N ALA A 513 51.34 20.11 -31.15
CA ALA A 513 52.03 20.10 -32.44
C ALA A 513 52.01 21.48 -33.15
N ARG A 514 50.95 22.28 -32.95
CA ARG A 514 50.87 23.68 -33.44
C ARG A 514 51.74 24.66 -32.65
N GLN A 515 52.03 24.38 -31.37
CA GLN A 515 52.98 25.15 -30.57
C GLN A 515 54.41 24.79 -30.99
N GLU A 516 54.74 23.51 -31.06
CA GLU A 516 56.04 22.98 -31.49
C GLU A 516 56.37 23.43 -32.92
N GLY A 517 55.43 23.33 -33.86
CA GLY A 517 55.59 23.80 -35.24
C GLY A 517 55.75 25.32 -35.40
N LYS A 518 55.29 26.13 -34.44
CA LYS A 518 55.47 27.59 -34.45
C LYS A 518 56.88 28.04 -34.03
N VAL A 519 57.70 27.16 -33.46
CA VAL A 519 59.08 27.45 -33.06
C VAL A 519 60.07 27.24 -34.22
N SER A 520 59.68 26.54 -35.29
CA SER A 520 60.59 26.01 -36.32
C SER A 520 60.56 26.76 -37.68
N ALA A 521 60.49 28.09 -37.65
CA ALA A 521 60.74 28.97 -38.81
C ALA A 521 61.14 30.36 -38.29
N LYS A 522 62.25 31.01 -38.67
CA LYS A 522 63.36 30.79 -39.66
C LYS A 522 64.59 31.60 -39.13
N PRO A 523 65.82 31.64 -39.71
CA PRO A 523 66.40 30.89 -40.84
C PRO A 523 67.86 30.34 -40.65
N THR A 524 68.30 29.48 -41.59
CA THR A 524 69.62 29.38 -42.29
C THR A 524 70.71 30.40 -41.89
N ARG A 525 72.03 30.14 -41.69
CA ARG A 525 73.10 29.13 -42.06
C ARG A 525 74.31 29.29 -41.08
N PRO A 526 75.52 28.65 -41.20
CA PRO A 526 76.01 27.48 -41.97
C PRO A 526 76.73 26.40 -41.09
N ALA A 527 77.63 25.58 -41.67
CA ALA A 527 78.13 24.30 -41.13
C ALA A 527 79.63 24.26 -40.72
N SER A 528 79.97 23.27 -39.88
CA SER A 528 81.25 22.51 -39.83
C SER A 528 81.07 21.33 -38.83
N GLU A 529 80.82 20.09 -39.27
CA GLU A 529 81.80 19.02 -39.59
C GLU A 529 81.94 17.97 -38.46
N ALA A 530 82.40 16.77 -38.82
CA ALA A 530 82.41 15.51 -38.04
C ALA A 530 83.66 14.69 -38.49
N PRO A 531 83.81 13.33 -38.39
CA PRO A 531 83.01 12.25 -37.77
C PRO A 531 83.81 11.55 -36.62
N GLU A 532 83.90 10.24 -36.29
CA GLU A 532 83.53 8.91 -36.84
C GLU A 532 83.28 7.85 -35.74
N HIS A 533 82.41 6.86 -36.05
CA HIS A 533 82.44 5.42 -35.66
C HIS A 533 82.44 4.99 -34.15
N GLU A 534 82.06 3.75 -33.75
CA GLU A 534 81.97 2.49 -34.51
C GLU A 534 80.88 1.48 -34.02
N THR A 535 80.41 0.63 -34.96
CA THR A 535 79.78 -0.73 -34.89
C THR A 535 78.60 -1.15 -33.96
N SER A 536 77.77 -2.05 -34.53
CA SER A 536 76.77 -2.94 -33.87
C SER A 536 77.15 -4.42 -34.11
N PRO A 537 76.44 -5.42 -33.51
CA PRO A 537 75.21 -5.99 -34.11
C PRO A 537 74.18 -6.46 -33.01
N GLN A 538 73.19 -7.36 -33.13
CA GLN A 538 72.58 -8.21 -34.19
C GLN A 538 71.10 -8.57 -33.83
N ARG A 539 70.46 -9.50 -34.57
CA ARG A 539 69.28 -10.33 -34.21
C ARG A 539 69.44 -11.73 -34.86
N PRO A 540 68.70 -12.77 -34.43
CA PRO A 540 67.41 -13.17 -35.04
C PRO A 540 66.32 -13.51 -33.95
N PHE A 541 65.01 -13.76 -34.17
CA PHE A 541 64.25 -14.59 -35.15
C PHE A 541 64.53 -16.13 -34.96
N GLN A 542 63.58 -17.09 -35.03
CA GLN A 542 62.15 -17.11 -35.38
C GLN A 542 61.42 -18.40 -34.86
N GLU A 543 60.08 -18.35 -34.73
CA GLU A 543 59.02 -19.41 -34.78
C GLU A 543 58.99 -20.75 -33.96
N ARG A 544 57.72 -21.18 -33.72
CA ARG A 544 57.07 -22.52 -33.67
C ARG A 544 57.94 -23.80 -33.52
N GLU A 545 57.49 -24.87 -32.85
CA GLU A 545 56.16 -25.52 -33.04
C GLU A 545 55.63 -26.31 -31.80
N GLN A 546 54.81 -27.36 -32.00
CA GLN A 546 53.97 -28.03 -31.00
C GLN A 546 54.58 -29.33 -30.44
N ALA A 547 54.25 -29.70 -29.19
CA ALA A 547 54.42 -31.06 -28.67
C ALA A 547 53.42 -31.38 -27.53
N ASP A 548 52.97 -32.64 -27.47
CA ASP A 548 52.03 -33.18 -26.48
C ASP A 548 52.58 -33.26 -25.05
N ARG A 549 51.71 -33.14 -24.05
CA ARG A 549 51.81 -33.91 -22.79
C ARG A 549 50.46 -34.12 -22.10
N ARG A 550 49.99 -35.37 -22.07
CA ARG A 550 48.82 -35.79 -21.29
C ARG A 550 49.12 -35.79 -19.79
N GLY A 551 48.18 -35.32 -18.96
CA GLY A 551 48.38 -35.15 -17.51
C GLY A 551 47.09 -35.13 -16.68
N GLN A 552 46.33 -36.23 -16.73
CA GLN A 552 45.25 -36.67 -15.82
C GLN A 552 44.67 -35.65 -14.79
N ALA A 553 43.40 -35.28 -14.96
CA ALA A 553 42.59 -34.64 -13.91
C ALA A 553 41.68 -35.68 -13.20
N PRO A 554 41.43 -35.57 -11.88
CA PRO A 554 40.73 -36.60 -11.11
C PRO A 554 39.21 -36.63 -11.33
N ALA A 555 38.63 -37.84 -11.27
CA ALA A 555 37.23 -38.09 -11.61
C ALA A 555 36.25 -37.76 -10.46
N ALA A 556 35.57 -36.62 -10.54
CA ALA A 556 34.41 -36.32 -9.70
C ALA A 556 33.15 -37.05 -10.21
N ARG A 557 32.69 -38.08 -9.48
CA ARG A 557 31.50 -38.87 -9.81
C ARG A 557 30.24 -37.99 -9.89
N ARG A 558 29.73 -37.75 -11.11
CA ARG A 558 28.39 -37.17 -11.32
C ARG A 558 27.35 -38.28 -11.42
N ASN A 559 26.48 -38.39 -10.42
CA ASN A 559 25.28 -39.23 -10.52
C ASN A 559 24.35 -38.64 -11.59
N ALA A 560 24.28 -39.29 -12.75
CA ALA A 560 23.45 -38.86 -13.87
C ALA A 560 21.97 -39.16 -13.60
N ALA A 561 21.29 -38.27 -12.87
CA ALA A 561 19.84 -38.27 -12.79
C ALA A 561 19.25 -38.07 -14.19
N ALA A 562 18.24 -38.87 -14.55
CA ALA A 562 17.61 -38.83 -15.88
C ALA A 562 17.11 -37.41 -16.23
N PRO A 563 17.26 -36.95 -17.49
CA PRO A 563 16.90 -35.59 -17.88
C PRO A 563 15.41 -35.35 -17.70
N ARG A 564 15.05 -34.43 -16.81
CA ARG A 564 13.65 -34.07 -16.49
C ARG A 564 12.90 -33.67 -17.77
N LEU A 565 11.65 -34.12 -17.92
CA LEU A 565 10.86 -34.04 -19.17
C LEU A 565 10.81 -32.66 -19.84
N HIS A 566 10.84 -31.56 -19.07
CA HIS A 566 10.87 -30.20 -19.62
C HIS A 566 12.17 -29.82 -20.36
N HIS A 567 13.24 -30.61 -20.25
CA HIS A 567 14.44 -30.49 -21.08
C HIS A 567 14.36 -31.30 -22.39
N GLN A 568 13.38 -32.20 -22.51
CA GLN A 568 13.19 -33.05 -23.69
C GLN A 568 12.24 -32.41 -24.72
N VAL A 569 11.34 -31.52 -24.28
CA VAL A 569 10.39 -30.80 -25.15
C VAL A 569 10.89 -29.37 -25.42
N PRO A 570 10.95 -28.91 -26.69
CA PRO A 570 11.25 -27.52 -27.02
C PRO A 570 10.27 -26.54 -26.34
N ARG A 571 10.76 -25.37 -25.91
CA ARG A 571 9.98 -24.43 -25.10
C ARG A 571 8.74 -23.85 -25.82
N GLY A 572 8.68 -23.89 -27.15
CA GLY A 572 7.50 -23.51 -27.93
C GLY A 572 6.33 -24.48 -27.74
N ASP A 573 6.62 -25.79 -27.69
CA ASP A 573 5.61 -26.85 -27.70
C ASP A 573 5.02 -27.16 -26.31
N TRP A 574 5.66 -26.66 -25.25
CA TRP A 574 5.24 -26.80 -23.83
C TRP A 574 3.75 -26.53 -23.57
N TYR A 575 3.13 -25.64 -24.36
CA TYR A 575 1.74 -25.23 -24.23
C TYR A 575 0.90 -25.49 -25.49
N ARG A 576 1.45 -26.14 -26.53
CA ARG A 576 0.81 -26.36 -27.84
C ARG A 576 -0.45 -27.24 -27.75
N MET A 577 -0.43 -28.25 -26.89
CA MET A 577 -1.54 -29.18 -26.65
C MET A 577 -2.27 -28.87 -25.33
N ALA A 578 -3.54 -29.26 -25.19
CA ALA A 578 -4.27 -29.19 -23.93
C ALA A 578 -3.68 -30.15 -22.86
N CYS A 579 -3.62 -29.69 -21.61
CA CYS A 579 -3.13 -30.48 -20.48
C CYS A 579 -4.16 -31.55 -20.08
N PRO A 580 -3.82 -32.85 -20.06
CA PRO A 580 -4.76 -33.91 -19.68
C PRO A 580 -5.08 -33.93 -18.18
N ARG A 581 -4.22 -33.35 -17.34
CA ARG A 581 -4.33 -33.39 -15.87
C ARG A 581 -5.19 -32.29 -15.25
N CYS A 582 -5.09 -31.07 -15.79
CA CYS A 582 -5.78 -29.88 -15.25
C CYS A 582 -6.63 -29.17 -16.32
N HIS A 583 -6.88 -29.84 -17.45
CA HIS A 583 -7.70 -29.41 -18.59
C HIS A 583 -7.35 -28.05 -19.23
N ALA A 584 -6.29 -27.37 -18.77
CA ALA A 584 -5.80 -26.11 -19.34
C ALA A 584 -5.51 -26.24 -20.85
N GLY A 585 -6.21 -25.44 -21.65
CA GLY A 585 -6.16 -25.48 -23.11
C GLY A 585 -4.84 -25.02 -23.74
N PRO A 586 -4.71 -25.11 -25.07
CA PRO A 586 -3.55 -24.60 -25.81
C PRO A 586 -3.22 -23.15 -25.45
N GLY A 587 -1.92 -22.84 -25.31
CA GLY A 587 -1.42 -21.52 -24.89
C GLY A 587 -1.62 -21.17 -23.41
N ILE A 588 -2.49 -21.88 -22.67
CA ILE A 588 -2.81 -21.57 -21.27
C ILE A 588 -1.86 -22.32 -20.32
N LEU A 589 -1.34 -21.62 -19.31
CA LEU A 589 -0.51 -22.20 -18.24
C LEU A 589 -1.28 -23.26 -17.43
N CYS A 590 -0.60 -24.33 -17.03
CA CYS A 590 -1.17 -25.32 -16.13
C CYS A 590 -1.57 -24.72 -14.78
N GLU A 591 -2.64 -25.23 -14.19
CA GLU A 591 -3.02 -24.97 -12.79
C GLU A 591 -1.97 -25.56 -11.84
N ASN A 592 -1.94 -25.11 -10.59
CA ASN A 592 -1.04 -25.61 -9.55
C ASN A 592 -1.77 -26.53 -8.55
N ASP A 593 -2.42 -27.59 -9.07
CA ASP A 593 -3.13 -28.59 -8.25
C ASP A 593 -2.19 -29.35 -7.30
N ASP A 594 -0.94 -29.57 -7.71
CA ASP A 594 0.10 -30.22 -6.90
C ASP A 594 0.76 -29.29 -5.86
N ARG A 595 0.33 -28.01 -5.78
CA ARG A 595 0.80 -26.98 -4.84
C ARG A 595 2.33 -26.76 -4.88
N VAL A 596 3.00 -27.05 -5.99
CA VAL A 596 4.45 -26.88 -6.15
C VAL A 596 4.79 -25.40 -6.36
N GLY A 597 4.87 -24.66 -5.25
CA GLY A 597 5.24 -23.24 -5.18
C GLY A 597 4.04 -22.29 -4.99
N PRO A 598 4.30 -20.99 -4.74
CA PRO A 598 3.30 -20.04 -4.22
C PRO A 598 2.39 -19.38 -5.29
N SER A 599 2.26 -19.98 -6.47
CA SER A 599 1.50 -19.42 -7.60
C SER A 599 0.27 -20.27 -7.89
N ALA A 600 -0.86 -19.66 -8.29
CA ALA A 600 -2.05 -20.42 -8.72
C ALA A 600 -1.86 -21.17 -10.06
N LYS A 601 -0.83 -20.79 -10.84
CA LYS A 601 -0.43 -21.45 -12.10
C LYS A 601 1.03 -21.88 -12.03
N ARG A 602 1.36 -23.07 -12.54
CA ARG A 602 2.74 -23.61 -12.50
C ARG A 602 3.63 -22.90 -13.51
N GLN A 603 4.90 -22.70 -13.15
CA GLN A 603 5.92 -22.11 -14.03
C GLN A 603 6.44 -23.08 -15.11
N LEU A 604 6.28 -24.38 -14.86
CA LEU A 604 6.53 -25.45 -15.81
C LEU A 604 5.21 -26.20 -16.08
N PRO A 605 4.99 -26.73 -17.29
CA PRO A 605 3.85 -27.59 -17.56
C PRO A 605 3.83 -28.84 -16.68
N HIS A 606 2.69 -29.53 -16.70
CA HIS A 606 2.58 -30.88 -16.14
C HIS A 606 3.37 -31.88 -16.98
N ASP A 607 4.02 -32.85 -16.34
CA ASP A 607 4.80 -33.89 -17.03
C ASP A 607 3.92 -34.73 -17.95
N GLU A 608 2.64 -34.90 -17.63
CA GLU A 608 1.60 -35.52 -18.44
C GLU A 608 1.27 -34.69 -19.71
N ARG A 609 1.45 -33.36 -19.68
CA ARG A 609 1.37 -32.50 -20.87
C ARG A 609 2.64 -32.59 -21.73
N LEU A 610 3.80 -32.68 -21.09
CA LEU A 610 5.10 -32.80 -21.77
C LEU A 610 5.25 -34.15 -22.47
N ARG A 611 4.86 -35.26 -21.82
CA ARG A 611 4.77 -36.59 -22.46
C ARG A 611 3.86 -36.57 -23.68
N ARG A 612 2.70 -35.90 -23.59
CA ARG A 612 1.77 -35.75 -24.73
C ARG A 612 2.36 -34.96 -25.89
N ALA A 613 3.23 -33.98 -25.63
CA ALA A 613 3.96 -33.27 -26.67
C ALA A 613 5.00 -34.17 -27.36
N LEU A 614 5.81 -34.92 -26.58
CA LEU A 614 6.77 -35.91 -27.11
C LEU A 614 6.09 -37.02 -27.94
N GLN A 615 4.85 -37.37 -27.60
CA GLN A 615 4.05 -38.37 -28.30
C GLN A 615 3.32 -37.81 -29.55
N SER A 616 3.48 -36.52 -29.88
CA SER A 616 2.84 -35.88 -31.04
C SER A 616 3.80 -35.52 -32.17
N ASP A 617 5.08 -35.88 -32.07
CA ASP A 617 6.10 -35.66 -33.10
C ASP A 617 6.05 -36.72 -34.21
N ASP A 618 4.94 -36.77 -34.95
CA ASP A 618 4.94 -37.38 -36.28
C ASP A 618 5.40 -36.32 -37.31
N ARG A 619 6.41 -36.67 -38.12
CA ARG A 619 7.22 -35.68 -38.85
C ARG A 619 6.60 -35.29 -40.19
N SER A 620 6.07 -34.07 -40.28
CA SER A 620 5.85 -33.37 -41.56
C SER A 620 6.87 -32.24 -41.74
N ASN A 621 7.54 -32.23 -42.90
CA ASN A 621 8.79 -31.49 -43.12
C ASN A 621 8.54 -30.13 -43.82
N PRO A 622 9.09 -29.00 -43.33
CA PRO A 622 8.89 -27.70 -43.97
C PRO A 622 9.91 -27.43 -45.09
N GLY A 623 9.51 -27.56 -46.35
CA GLY A 623 10.35 -27.18 -47.48
C GLY A 623 9.63 -27.27 -48.84
N GLN A 624 9.76 -26.20 -49.64
CA GLN A 624 9.04 -25.97 -50.91
C GLN A 624 7.52 -25.76 -50.73
N GLN A 625 6.85 -24.85 -51.45
CA GLN A 625 7.28 -23.93 -52.51
C GLN A 625 7.09 -22.46 -52.12
N GLN A 626 7.88 -21.56 -52.73
CA GLN A 626 7.58 -20.13 -52.82
C GLN A 626 7.47 -19.73 -54.30
N GLN A 627 6.90 -18.54 -54.54
CA GLN A 627 6.98 -17.73 -55.78
C GLN A 627 6.17 -18.20 -57.00
N GLY A 628 5.58 -17.19 -57.67
CA GLY A 628 4.76 -17.30 -58.88
C GLY A 628 3.26 -17.10 -58.60
N THR A 629 2.56 -16.11 -59.17
CA THR A 629 3.00 -14.93 -59.95
C THR A 629 2.09 -13.73 -59.62
N ARG A 630 2.48 -12.55 -60.12
CA ARG A 630 1.65 -11.33 -60.19
C ARG A 630 1.33 -11.06 -61.66
N ASP A 631 0.20 -10.40 -61.91
CA ASP A 631 -0.39 -10.15 -63.24
C ASP A 631 -0.95 -11.46 -63.87
N GLU A 632 -2.03 -11.49 -64.65
CA GLU A 632 -2.50 -10.51 -65.64
C GLU A 632 -3.95 -9.98 -65.43
N ARG A 633 -4.49 -9.30 -66.46
CA ARG A 633 -5.80 -8.63 -66.49
C ARG A 633 -6.72 -9.26 -67.57
N GLN A 634 -7.97 -8.75 -67.60
CA GLN A 634 -8.86 -8.63 -68.77
C GLN A 634 -9.74 -9.82 -69.22
N HIS A 635 -11.05 -9.54 -69.27
CA HIS A 635 -12.15 -10.22 -70.01
C HIS A 635 -12.44 -11.69 -69.61
N GLN A 636 -13.68 -12.22 -69.56
CA GLN A 636 -15.04 -11.83 -70.01
C GLN A 636 -16.08 -12.17 -68.90
N ALA A 637 -17.34 -11.73 -68.83
CA ALA A 637 -18.14 -10.66 -69.48
C ALA A 637 -19.35 -10.31 -68.55
N ARG A 638 -20.61 -10.26 -69.04
CA ARG A 638 -21.85 -10.07 -68.26
C ARG A 638 -23.08 -10.70 -68.95
N PRO A 639 -24.01 -11.30 -68.18
CA PRO A 639 -25.46 -11.27 -68.46
C PRO A 639 -26.20 -10.26 -67.51
N PRO A 640 -27.49 -9.96 -67.74
CA PRO A 640 -28.06 -8.66 -67.34
C PRO A 640 -28.89 -8.63 -66.04
N ALA A 641 -29.23 -7.41 -65.62
CA ALA A 641 -29.90 -7.09 -64.35
C ALA A 641 -31.44 -7.13 -64.42
N ARG A 642 -32.09 -7.14 -63.25
CA ARG A 642 -33.46 -6.65 -63.04
C ARG A 642 -33.53 -5.65 -61.88
N THR A 643 -34.50 -4.77 -62.02
CA THR A 643 -34.98 -3.71 -61.11
C THR A 643 -35.44 -4.27 -59.73
N ASN A 644 -35.63 -3.48 -58.67
CA ASN A 644 -36.06 -2.07 -58.61
C ASN A 644 -35.50 -1.26 -57.42
N ALA A 645 -35.78 0.05 -57.39
CA ALA A 645 -35.15 1.04 -56.50
C ALA A 645 -35.66 1.08 -55.03
N GLN A 646 -34.84 1.66 -54.15
CA GLN A 646 -35.24 2.17 -52.82
C GLN A 646 -34.49 3.50 -52.53
N PRO A 647 -35.14 4.54 -51.97
CA PRO A 647 -34.57 5.90 -51.92
C PRO A 647 -33.52 6.11 -50.80
N PRO A 648 -32.65 7.14 -50.93
CA PRO A 648 -31.45 7.30 -50.08
C PRO A 648 -31.73 7.92 -48.71
N ARG A 649 -30.88 7.59 -47.72
CA ARG A 649 -30.72 8.35 -46.47
C ARG A 649 -29.35 9.06 -46.45
N PRO A 650 -29.27 10.36 -46.13
CA PRO A 650 -28.01 11.09 -45.99
C PRO A 650 -27.21 10.68 -44.73
N PRO A 651 -25.90 11.01 -44.65
CA PRO A 651 -25.00 10.47 -43.64
C PRO A 651 -25.17 11.09 -42.24
N ARG A 652 -24.90 10.29 -41.20
CA ARG A 652 -24.76 10.78 -39.82
C ARG A 652 -23.52 11.68 -39.69
N ARG A 653 -23.72 12.93 -39.27
CA ARG A 653 -22.71 13.68 -38.51
C ARG A 653 -22.76 13.26 -37.04
N THR A 654 -21.68 13.54 -36.32
CA THR A 654 -21.63 13.50 -34.87
C THR A 654 -22.44 14.68 -34.31
N ASP A 655 -23.27 14.45 -33.30
CA ASP A 655 -22.99 14.78 -31.90
C ASP A 655 -24.16 14.26 -31.05
N GLY A 656 -23.98 14.13 -29.73
CA GLY A 656 -25.01 13.60 -28.84
C GLY A 656 -24.48 13.15 -27.48
N GLU A 657 -24.97 13.77 -26.42
CA GLU A 657 -24.67 13.44 -25.03
C GLU A 657 -25.23 12.05 -24.65
N PRO A 658 -24.67 11.38 -23.62
CA PRO A 658 -25.30 10.21 -23.02
C PRO A 658 -26.49 10.65 -22.15
N GLN A 659 -27.60 10.98 -22.81
CA GLN A 659 -28.88 11.34 -22.19
C GLN A 659 -29.37 10.25 -21.21
N GLU A 660 -29.91 10.66 -20.07
CA GLU A 660 -30.32 9.74 -19.00
C GLU A 660 -31.49 8.83 -19.43
N THR A 661 -31.23 7.52 -19.56
CA THR A 661 -32.30 6.53 -19.73
C THR A 661 -32.98 6.25 -18.40
N VAL A 662 -34.02 7.01 -18.09
CA VAL A 662 -34.94 6.72 -16.98
C VAL A 662 -35.60 5.36 -17.22
N GLY A 663 -35.25 4.37 -16.39
CA GLY A 663 -35.76 3.00 -16.48
C GLY A 663 -35.64 2.31 -15.13
N SER A 664 -36.74 2.21 -14.39
CA SER A 664 -36.73 1.76 -13.00
C SER A 664 -36.55 0.24 -12.88
N ALA A 665 -35.32 -0.17 -12.57
CA ALA A 665 -35.01 -1.45 -11.96
C ALA A 665 -34.14 -1.20 -10.72
N ALA A 666 -34.31 -2.00 -9.66
CA ALA A 666 -33.60 -1.81 -8.40
C ALA A 666 -32.08 -1.67 -8.61
N ARG A 667 -31.49 -0.58 -8.09
CA ARG A 667 -30.12 -0.15 -8.43
C ARG A 667 -29.09 -1.10 -7.81
N THR A 668 -28.77 -2.16 -8.56
CA THR A 668 -27.75 -3.14 -8.23
C THR A 668 -26.36 -2.54 -8.46
N TRP A 669 -25.58 -2.38 -7.39
CA TRP A 669 -24.22 -1.85 -7.45
C TRP A 669 -23.31 -2.87 -8.13
N ARG A 670 -22.71 -2.49 -9.26
CA ARG A 670 -21.73 -3.32 -9.96
C ARG A 670 -20.36 -3.13 -9.32
N ALA A 671 -19.48 -4.14 -9.47
CA ALA A 671 -18.12 -4.10 -8.92
C ALA A 671 -17.36 -2.81 -9.28
N LYS A 672 -17.57 -2.24 -10.48
CA LYS A 672 -16.95 -0.97 -10.87
C LYS A 672 -17.41 0.24 -10.05
N GLU A 673 -18.65 0.28 -9.57
CA GLU A 673 -19.26 1.47 -8.94
C GLU A 673 -18.85 1.69 -7.48
N VAL A 674 -18.24 0.69 -6.83
CA VAL A 674 -17.68 0.82 -5.46
C VAL A 674 -16.15 0.91 -5.47
N THR A 675 -15.55 1.47 -4.41
CA THR A 675 -14.10 1.43 -4.18
C THR A 675 -13.61 0.00 -3.92
N CYS A 676 -12.42 -0.37 -4.37
CA CYS A 676 -11.82 -1.68 -4.11
C CYS A 676 -11.16 -1.76 -2.72
N PRO A 677 -11.63 -2.61 -1.78
CA PRO A 677 -11.03 -2.72 -0.44
C PRO A 677 -9.55 -3.16 -0.45
N LYS A 678 -9.12 -3.87 -1.50
CA LYS A 678 -7.79 -4.51 -1.62
C LYS A 678 -6.71 -3.66 -2.26
N CYS A 679 -7.07 -2.60 -3.00
CA CYS A 679 -6.10 -1.73 -3.69
C CYS A 679 -6.52 -0.26 -3.77
N GLN A 680 -7.62 0.11 -3.10
CA GLN A 680 -8.19 1.46 -3.07
C GLN A 680 -8.49 2.09 -4.45
N ALA A 681 -8.56 1.27 -5.51
CA ALA A 681 -9.02 1.70 -6.82
C ALA A 681 -10.44 2.29 -6.71
N ARG A 682 -10.56 3.59 -7.00
CA ARG A 682 -11.78 4.40 -6.94
C ARG A 682 -12.90 3.84 -7.82
N PRO A 683 -14.17 4.22 -7.60
CA PRO A 683 -15.26 3.94 -8.52
C PRO A 683 -14.89 4.22 -9.99
N ASN A 684 -15.38 3.38 -10.89
CA ASN A 684 -15.09 3.30 -12.33
C ASN A 684 -13.61 3.10 -12.74
N SER A 685 -12.65 3.18 -11.82
CA SER A 685 -11.24 2.86 -12.09
C SER A 685 -11.00 1.34 -12.06
N PRO A 686 -10.26 0.73 -13.00
CA PRO A 686 -9.93 -0.69 -12.95
C PRO A 686 -8.96 -1.02 -11.79
N CYS A 687 -9.03 -2.22 -11.22
CA CYS A 687 -7.99 -2.66 -10.27
C CYS A 687 -6.78 -3.22 -11.03
N THR A 688 -5.59 -2.94 -10.54
CA THR A 688 -4.33 -3.51 -11.02
C THR A 688 -3.84 -4.58 -10.02
N PRO A 689 -3.20 -5.68 -10.49
CA PRO A 689 -2.78 -5.94 -11.86
C PRO A 689 -3.84 -6.56 -12.79
N HIS A 690 -4.90 -7.19 -12.27
CA HIS A 690 -5.83 -8.00 -13.08
C HIS A 690 -7.30 -7.88 -12.64
N GLY A 691 -8.13 -7.24 -13.49
CA GLY A 691 -9.59 -7.21 -13.38
C GLY A 691 -10.12 -6.49 -12.13
N PRO A 692 -11.44 -6.41 -11.91
CA PRO A 692 -11.97 -6.06 -10.59
C PRO A 692 -11.61 -7.18 -9.61
N HIS A 693 -10.83 -6.86 -8.56
CA HIS A 693 -10.53 -7.82 -7.50
C HIS A 693 -11.81 -8.42 -6.90
N GLN A 694 -11.81 -9.71 -6.55
CA GLN A 694 -12.98 -10.39 -5.98
C GLN A 694 -13.53 -9.65 -4.76
N GLU A 695 -12.65 -9.10 -3.92
CA GLU A 695 -13.00 -8.30 -2.75
C GLU A 695 -13.80 -7.03 -3.10
N ARG A 696 -13.71 -6.51 -4.33
CA ARG A 696 -14.53 -5.41 -4.85
C ARG A 696 -15.88 -5.90 -5.40
N VAL A 697 -15.89 -7.09 -5.99
CA VAL A 697 -17.13 -7.76 -6.45
C VAL A 697 -18.00 -8.10 -5.25
N ASP A 698 -17.41 -8.74 -4.24
CA ASP A 698 -18.02 -9.03 -2.94
C ASP A 698 -18.59 -7.76 -2.28
N TRP A 699 -17.80 -6.68 -2.25
CA TRP A 699 -18.21 -5.39 -1.65
C TRP A 699 -19.42 -4.76 -2.35
N ALA A 700 -19.48 -4.82 -3.69
CA ALA A 700 -20.62 -4.33 -4.45
C ALA A 700 -21.87 -5.21 -4.29
N MET A 701 -21.70 -6.53 -4.18
CA MET A 701 -22.79 -7.47 -3.89
C MET A 701 -23.33 -7.33 -2.45
N ASP A 702 -22.49 -6.92 -1.51
CA ASP A 702 -22.89 -6.67 -0.12
C ASP A 702 -23.61 -5.32 0.04
N PHE A 703 -23.14 -4.27 -0.66
CA PHE A 703 -23.89 -3.00 -0.84
C PHE A 703 -25.27 -3.24 -1.49
N THR A 704 -25.33 -4.09 -2.51
CA THR A 704 -26.57 -4.47 -3.19
C THR A 704 -27.51 -5.31 -2.32
N ARG A 705 -27.02 -5.90 -1.22
CA ARG A 705 -27.83 -6.65 -0.27
C ARG A 705 -28.38 -5.73 0.83
N LYS A 706 -27.48 -5.03 1.53
CA LYS A 706 -27.78 -4.21 2.72
C LYS A 706 -28.62 -2.95 2.46
N LEU A 707 -28.79 -2.54 1.20
CA LEU A 707 -29.77 -1.51 0.81
C LEU A 707 -31.22 -2.04 0.76
N TRP A 708 -31.42 -3.36 0.87
CA TRP A 708 -32.71 -4.04 0.69
C TRP A 708 -32.99 -5.13 1.75
N GLY A 709 -32.10 -5.26 2.75
CA GLY A 709 -32.09 -6.32 3.79
C GLY A 709 -30.68 -6.62 4.28
#